data_AF-A0A1A7YN14-F1
#
_entry.id   AF-A0A1A7YN14-F1
#
_cell.length_a   1.000
_cell.length_b   1.000
_cell.length_c   1.000
_cell.angle_alpha   90.00
_cell.angle_beta   90.00
_cell.angle_gamma   90.00
#
_symmetry.space_group_name_H-M   'P 1'
#
loop_
_entity.id
_entity.type
_entity.pdbx_description
1 polymer ?
#
loop_
_entity_poly.entity_id
_entity_poly.type
_entity_poly.pdbx_seq_one_letter_code
_entity_poly.pdbx_strand_id
1 'polypeptide(L)'
;NITQKLTPTCTKCITVEAEGVVKSNINFKWQESSSSILVTGLRFISGSVGPREITFSYKNYTERVIVKLTAGVPSQLQLVSGPEQPLQLINGHGIPTPFLVQLCDKWGNPSPDQRVVVELKSSPSTIKVSTSVISQPVDAEGKASFSVYCVTGKKGCYQLDFKGSFNNKPIPGPSVNLTVIPDPNKPVRLQVDYDTSAGFFAGDTFPVFSVTVVSDQGSPITTLNPANLSMLIWEGASSTPPQTAIELKCSKPIENEKKDSYHFREKMISERVGTYTIQFSLRVDQTKVLLSSQITINVVANLPVKLGPLLQPATPVVSNSPDISSRTLVEDMTLEIMDKFDNPAGPELRGKVVVCIVCPDGDRSRCLPLLEGKTSSFQINLEEGRAHIPRLVIMKNSPGENGSRYILVFKPEGLNLPTTLVPFGLLFHFYNDAENQRRMSELSRKRDELKNSIEKYDAMCSTFHKLRQGLTTQLQDITKKETTLRIELRKNNVEIACPLPSSDIDKLIRDKTTEAATIEKVPRRKCSIRNRFGGPDVLGMVGHLALILDDAAARVISWHLGGDMDCVITRTTEAARKIYRDTRGGQQVMALDSIYVPSGESSLPHIRNRHTLFNSTGNPIFARDLLIYPREHQSCDLVFKNFLGNTILMDDLNSATNYRRALVENGIHCPTILTLEGDRVSARGKFGGAQNKAPPIEKLRVFEAPLPKSYNTLKEQIDLLDKYKTIRLKMEQVEKDHNECIMEENSHERLQRRQKVEEMKKEFEEIERQLSSVRTGKRGPENTGEPSGMQTKRPRQNSRSSLNKY
;
A
#
# COMPACT_ATOMS: atom_id res chain seq x y z
N ASN A 1 -96.07 -23.10 29.48
CA ASN A 1 -95.02 -23.49 28.52
C ASN A 1 -93.93 -24.25 29.24
N ILE A 2 -93.94 -25.58 29.12
CA ILE A 2 -92.92 -26.46 29.72
C ILE A 2 -91.68 -26.37 28.82
N THR A 3 -90.62 -25.76 29.32
CA THR A 3 -89.30 -25.79 28.66
C THR A 3 -88.84 -27.25 28.62
N GLN A 4 -88.70 -27.84 27.43
CA GLN A 4 -88.21 -29.21 27.28
C GLN A 4 -86.80 -29.30 27.86
N LYS A 5 -86.63 -30.04 28.97
CA LYS A 5 -85.31 -30.35 29.52
C LYS A 5 -84.67 -31.49 28.73
N LEU A 6 -83.36 -31.42 28.54
CA LEU A 6 -82.59 -32.52 27.96
C LEU A 6 -82.72 -33.76 28.86
N THR A 7 -82.75 -34.96 28.26
CA THR A 7 -82.82 -36.25 28.96
C THR A 7 -81.62 -37.12 28.58
N PRO A 8 -81.29 -38.19 29.34
CA PRO A 8 -80.13 -39.04 29.05
C PRO A 8 -80.13 -39.64 27.63
N THR A 9 -81.31 -39.87 27.05
CA THR A 9 -81.46 -40.40 25.68
C THR A 9 -81.03 -39.41 24.60
N CYS A 10 -80.96 -38.10 24.90
CA CYS A 10 -80.49 -37.06 23.99
C CYS A 10 -79.02 -37.22 23.59
N THR A 11 -78.21 -37.96 24.36
CA THR A 11 -76.79 -38.25 24.05
C THR A 11 -76.59 -38.96 22.71
N LYS A 12 -77.57 -39.74 22.25
CA LYS A 12 -77.52 -40.44 20.96
C LYS A 12 -77.84 -39.54 19.75
N CYS A 13 -78.35 -38.33 20.01
CA CYS A 13 -78.83 -37.41 18.98
C CYS A 13 -77.98 -36.14 18.84
N ILE A 14 -76.89 -36.02 19.61
CA ILE A 14 -75.92 -34.93 19.47
C ILE A 14 -74.83 -35.34 18.49
N THR A 15 -74.54 -34.45 17.54
CA THR A 15 -73.42 -34.61 16.61
C THR A 15 -72.42 -33.48 16.81
N VAL A 16 -71.14 -33.79 16.62
CA VAL A 16 -70.04 -32.80 16.66
C VAL A 16 -69.31 -32.83 15.33
N GLU A 17 -69.24 -31.67 14.71
CA GLU A 17 -68.63 -31.49 13.40
C GLU A 17 -67.62 -30.35 13.44
N ALA A 18 -66.43 -30.61 12.90
CA ALA A 18 -65.37 -29.65 12.79
C ALA A 18 -64.38 -30.14 11.72
N GLU A 19 -63.80 -29.20 10.99
CA GLU A 19 -62.80 -29.52 9.97
C GLU A 19 -61.60 -30.23 10.62
N GLY A 20 -61.32 -31.45 10.15
CA GLY A 20 -60.18 -32.25 10.63
C GLY A 20 -60.36 -32.89 12.00
N VAL A 21 -61.56 -32.98 12.60
CA VAL A 21 -61.75 -33.70 13.87
C VAL A 21 -61.89 -35.22 13.68
N VAL A 22 -61.20 -35.98 14.51
CA VAL A 22 -61.25 -37.45 14.58
C VAL A 22 -62.52 -37.90 15.29
N LYS A 23 -63.58 -38.19 14.52
CA LYS A 23 -64.90 -38.58 15.04
C LYS A 23 -64.86 -39.87 15.88
N SER A 24 -63.94 -40.79 15.62
CA SER A 24 -63.81 -42.08 16.34
C SER A 24 -63.44 -41.97 17.81
N ASN A 25 -62.93 -40.81 18.24
CA ASN A 25 -62.45 -40.61 19.61
C ASN A 25 -63.45 -39.82 20.47
N ILE A 26 -64.54 -39.33 19.89
CA ILE A 26 -65.50 -38.49 20.57
C ILE A 26 -66.47 -39.36 21.37
N ASN A 27 -66.55 -39.10 22.67
CA ASN A 27 -67.45 -39.77 23.60
C ASN A 27 -68.42 -38.77 24.23
N PHE A 28 -69.71 -39.11 24.21
CA PHE A 28 -70.79 -38.34 24.82
C PHE A 28 -71.21 -38.98 26.14
N LYS A 29 -71.18 -38.20 27.23
CA LYS A 29 -71.59 -38.65 28.56
C LYS A 29 -72.67 -37.73 29.11
N TRP A 30 -73.75 -38.31 29.65
CA TRP A 30 -74.79 -37.54 30.34
C TRP A 30 -74.30 -37.11 31.73
N GLN A 31 -74.53 -35.86 32.11
CA GLN A 31 -74.28 -35.34 33.46
C GLN A 31 -75.61 -35.03 34.15
N GLU A 32 -75.96 -35.87 35.12
CA GLU A 32 -77.24 -35.75 35.85
C GLU A 32 -77.33 -34.48 36.71
N SER A 33 -76.23 -34.07 37.34
CA SER A 33 -76.17 -32.92 38.25
C SER A 33 -76.51 -31.58 37.59
N SER A 34 -76.18 -31.42 36.30
CA SER A 34 -76.38 -30.19 35.53
C SER A 34 -77.38 -30.34 34.38
N SER A 35 -77.96 -31.53 34.20
CA SER A 35 -78.82 -31.86 33.04
C SER A 35 -78.18 -31.49 31.70
N SER A 36 -76.86 -31.76 31.55
CA SER A 36 -76.05 -31.41 30.38
C SER A 36 -75.35 -32.63 29.78
N ILE A 37 -74.82 -32.48 28.56
CA ILE A 37 -74.05 -33.53 27.87
C ILE A 37 -72.58 -33.11 27.83
N LEU A 38 -71.72 -33.94 28.39
CA LEU A 38 -70.26 -33.79 28.34
C LEU A 38 -69.71 -34.49 27.10
N VAL A 39 -69.02 -33.74 26.26
CA VAL A 39 -68.28 -34.26 25.10
C VAL A 39 -66.81 -34.38 25.46
N THR A 40 -66.24 -35.57 25.34
CA THR A 40 -64.82 -35.86 25.63
C THR A 40 -64.13 -36.51 24.44
N GLY A 41 -62.79 -36.43 24.40
CA GLY A 41 -61.99 -37.09 23.37
C GLY A 41 -61.92 -36.34 22.02
N LEU A 42 -62.28 -35.05 22.01
CA LEU A 42 -62.08 -34.17 20.85
C LEU A 42 -60.59 -34.09 20.49
N ARG A 43 -60.24 -34.54 19.29
CA ARG A 43 -58.87 -34.53 18.75
C ARG A 43 -58.89 -34.16 17.28
N PHE A 44 -58.05 -33.20 16.90
CA PHE A 44 -57.84 -32.83 15.50
C PHE A 44 -56.77 -33.72 14.86
N ILE A 45 -56.94 -34.02 13.57
CA ILE A 45 -55.93 -34.55 12.65
C ILE A 45 -54.89 -33.43 12.44
N SER A 46 -53.65 -33.80 12.11
CA SER A 46 -52.56 -32.85 11.82
C SER A 46 -53.02 -31.69 10.94
N GLY A 47 -52.76 -30.45 11.37
CA GLY A 47 -53.18 -29.26 10.66
C GLY A 47 -52.52 -27.99 11.17
N SER A 48 -52.72 -26.88 10.44
CA SER A 48 -52.16 -25.58 10.79
C SER A 48 -52.75 -25.01 12.09
N VAL A 49 -51.90 -24.31 12.85
CA VAL A 49 -52.31 -23.53 14.02
C VAL A 49 -53.30 -22.43 13.63
N GLY A 50 -54.18 -22.05 14.56
CA GLY A 50 -55.21 -21.03 14.31
C GLY A 50 -56.58 -21.35 14.90
N PRO A 51 -57.56 -20.46 14.69
CA PRO A 51 -58.93 -20.68 15.14
C PRO A 51 -59.58 -21.82 14.33
N ARG A 52 -60.23 -22.75 15.03
CA ARG A 52 -61.06 -23.81 14.47
C ARG A 52 -62.45 -23.72 15.07
N GLU A 53 -63.44 -23.75 14.21
CA GLU A 53 -64.85 -23.75 14.62
C GLU A 53 -65.31 -25.20 14.83
N ILE A 54 -65.89 -25.46 15.98
CA ILE A 54 -66.53 -26.73 16.33
C ILE A 54 -68.03 -26.49 16.43
N THR A 55 -68.78 -27.25 15.66
CA THR A 55 -70.23 -27.17 15.59
C THR A 55 -70.84 -28.34 16.35
N PHE A 56 -71.65 -28.01 17.36
CA PHE A 56 -72.46 -28.97 18.11
C PHE A 56 -73.89 -28.86 17.63
N SER A 57 -74.49 -29.96 17.18
CA SER A 57 -75.86 -29.97 16.67
C SER A 57 -76.72 -30.96 17.45
N TYR A 58 -77.94 -30.53 17.78
CA TYR A 58 -78.98 -31.34 18.41
C TYR A 58 -80.34 -31.00 17.79
N LYS A 59 -80.91 -31.92 17.02
CA LYS A 59 -82.12 -31.68 16.20
C LYS A 59 -81.95 -30.39 15.35
N ASN A 60 -82.80 -29.38 15.56
CA ASN A 60 -82.77 -28.12 14.81
C ASN A 60 -81.88 -27.04 15.48
N TYR A 61 -81.29 -27.34 16.64
CA TYR A 61 -80.42 -26.41 17.37
C TYR A 61 -78.96 -26.67 17.01
N THR A 62 -78.21 -25.59 16.80
CA THR A 62 -76.79 -25.65 16.50
C THR A 62 -76.06 -24.57 17.29
N GLU A 63 -74.99 -24.95 17.96
CA GLU A 63 -74.10 -24.06 18.70
C GLU A 63 -72.68 -24.19 18.14
N ARG A 64 -71.95 -23.06 18.05
CA ARG A 64 -70.61 -23.04 17.46
C ARG A 64 -69.60 -22.48 18.44
N VAL A 65 -68.49 -23.20 18.61
CA VAL A 65 -67.41 -22.85 19.53
C VAL A 65 -66.11 -22.71 18.75
N ILE A 66 -65.45 -21.57 18.89
CA ILE A 66 -64.14 -21.33 18.28
C ILE A 66 -63.05 -21.70 19.29
N VAL A 67 -62.22 -22.68 18.95
CA VAL A 67 -61.03 -23.07 19.72
C VAL A 67 -59.77 -22.65 18.98
N LYS A 68 -58.75 -22.17 19.69
CA LYS A 68 -57.46 -21.79 19.09
C LYS A 68 -56.47 -22.95 19.21
N LEU A 69 -56.07 -23.54 18.09
CA LEU A 69 -55.00 -24.54 18.05
C LEU A 69 -53.64 -23.83 18.18
N THR A 70 -52.82 -24.30 19.12
CA THR A 70 -51.44 -23.85 19.34
C THR A 70 -50.45 -24.94 18.91
N ALA A 71 -49.19 -24.56 18.71
CA ALA A 71 -48.13 -25.48 18.31
C ALA A 71 -47.92 -26.59 19.37
N GLY A 72 -47.58 -27.79 18.89
CA GLY A 72 -47.25 -28.93 19.74
C GLY A 72 -45.86 -28.83 20.38
N VAL A 73 -45.43 -29.92 21.02
CA VAL A 73 -44.09 -30.04 21.62
C VAL A 73 -43.01 -29.84 20.55
N PRO A 74 -41.98 -29.00 20.80
CA PRO A 74 -40.88 -28.80 19.87
C PRO A 74 -40.19 -30.11 19.48
N SER A 75 -39.93 -30.31 18.19
CA SER A 75 -39.39 -31.59 17.71
C SER A 75 -38.42 -31.53 16.54
N GLN A 76 -38.38 -30.42 15.78
CA GLN A 76 -37.47 -30.26 14.66
C GLN A 76 -37.09 -28.78 14.48
N LEU A 77 -35.91 -28.54 13.92
CA LEU A 77 -35.47 -27.24 13.45
C LEU A 77 -35.50 -27.19 11.93
N GLN A 78 -35.90 -26.05 11.36
CA GLN A 78 -35.94 -25.81 9.92
C GLN A 78 -35.18 -24.53 9.57
N LEU A 79 -34.39 -24.55 8.49
CA LEU A 79 -33.72 -23.35 8.00
C LEU A 79 -34.73 -22.52 7.18
N VAL A 80 -35.08 -21.34 7.66
CA VAL A 80 -36.08 -20.45 7.02
C VAL A 80 -35.42 -19.50 6.03
N SER A 81 -34.27 -18.95 6.40
CA SER A 81 -33.47 -18.11 5.52
C SER A 81 -32.00 -18.29 5.81
N GLY A 82 -31.16 -18.12 4.80
CA GLY A 82 -29.73 -18.25 4.91
C GLY A 82 -29.04 -17.80 3.63
N PRO A 83 -27.71 -17.92 3.56
CA PRO A 83 -26.96 -17.64 2.34
C PRO A 83 -27.35 -18.60 1.21
N GLU A 84 -27.19 -18.13 -0.04
CA GLU A 84 -27.42 -18.95 -1.23
C GLU A 84 -26.48 -20.16 -1.29
N GLN A 85 -27.02 -21.31 -1.69
CA GLN A 85 -26.27 -22.57 -1.82
C GLN A 85 -26.02 -22.90 -3.30
N PRO A 86 -24.84 -23.44 -3.68
CA PRO A 86 -23.74 -23.91 -2.82
C PRO A 86 -22.90 -22.77 -2.25
N LEU A 87 -22.61 -22.83 -0.94
CA LEU A 87 -21.85 -21.79 -0.26
C LEU A 87 -20.35 -21.96 -0.54
N GLN A 88 -19.76 -21.01 -1.26
CA GLN A 88 -18.31 -20.92 -1.44
C GLN A 88 -17.78 -19.72 -0.67
N LEU A 89 -16.73 -19.92 0.12
CA LEU A 89 -16.23 -18.90 1.02
C LEU A 89 -14.71 -18.83 0.96
N ILE A 90 -14.19 -17.61 0.86
CA ILE A 90 -12.75 -17.34 0.85
C ILE A 90 -12.24 -17.47 2.28
N ASN A 91 -11.16 -18.24 2.48
CA ASN A 91 -10.56 -18.47 3.79
C ASN A 91 -10.31 -17.13 4.54
N GLY A 92 -10.84 -17.00 5.76
CA GLY A 92 -10.74 -15.81 6.60
C GLY A 92 -11.91 -14.81 6.45
N HIS A 93 -12.84 -15.03 5.52
CA HIS A 93 -13.99 -14.15 5.33
C HIS A 93 -15.23 -14.62 6.11
N GLY A 94 -16.17 -13.69 6.32
CA GLY A 94 -17.48 -13.97 6.92
C GLY A 94 -18.54 -14.35 5.89
N ILE A 95 -19.67 -14.85 6.38
CA ILE A 95 -20.88 -15.10 5.60
C ILE A 95 -21.80 -13.88 5.78
N PRO A 96 -22.07 -13.09 4.72
CA PRO A 96 -22.80 -11.83 4.85
C PRO A 96 -24.26 -12.02 5.32
N THR A 97 -24.87 -13.14 4.94
CA THR A 97 -26.27 -13.46 5.25
C THR A 97 -26.35 -14.34 6.50
N PRO A 98 -27.07 -13.93 7.56
CA PRO A 98 -27.23 -14.75 8.74
C PRO A 98 -28.14 -15.96 8.47
N PHE A 99 -27.92 -17.04 9.22
CA PHE A 99 -28.76 -18.23 9.20
C PHE A 99 -29.92 -18.06 10.17
N LEU A 100 -31.14 -18.07 9.65
CA LEU A 100 -32.37 -18.02 10.44
C LEU A 100 -32.98 -19.40 10.53
N VAL A 101 -32.99 -19.96 11.74
CA VAL A 101 -33.52 -21.29 12.05
C VAL A 101 -34.82 -21.15 12.81
N GLN A 102 -35.87 -21.84 12.39
CA GLN A 102 -37.18 -21.89 13.03
C GLN A 102 -37.37 -23.20 13.78
N LEU A 103 -37.84 -23.09 15.01
CA LEU A 103 -38.31 -24.20 15.82
C LEU A 103 -39.73 -24.58 15.40
N CYS A 104 -39.90 -25.87 15.10
CA CYS A 104 -41.19 -26.42 14.72
C CYS A 104 -41.57 -27.63 15.58
N ASP A 105 -42.87 -27.83 15.74
CA ASP A 105 -43.42 -29.08 16.23
C ASP A 105 -43.31 -30.19 15.16
N LYS A 106 -43.79 -31.40 15.49
CA LYS A 106 -43.65 -32.57 14.60
C LYS A 106 -44.48 -32.48 13.32
N TRP A 107 -45.35 -31.48 13.24
CA TRP A 107 -46.21 -31.21 12.10
C TRP A 107 -45.74 -29.98 11.29
N GLY A 108 -44.60 -29.37 11.66
CA GLY A 108 -44.03 -28.23 10.96
C GLY A 108 -44.58 -26.88 11.39
N ASN A 109 -45.37 -26.81 12.48
CA ASN A 109 -45.89 -25.54 12.96
C ASN A 109 -44.81 -24.80 13.80
N PRO A 110 -44.63 -23.47 13.62
CA PRO A 110 -43.74 -22.66 14.44
C PRO A 110 -44.07 -22.76 15.94
N SER A 111 -43.09 -23.13 16.75
CA SER A 111 -43.25 -23.27 18.20
C SER A 111 -42.52 -22.15 18.95
N PRO A 112 -43.21 -21.35 19.79
CA PRO A 112 -42.61 -20.22 20.51
C PRO A 112 -41.92 -20.63 21.84
N ASP A 113 -41.54 -21.91 22.01
CA ASP A 113 -40.98 -22.41 23.27
C ASP A 113 -39.50 -22.00 23.44
N GLN A 114 -39.29 -20.88 24.15
CA GLN A 114 -37.97 -20.28 24.38
C GLN A 114 -37.03 -21.10 25.26
N ARG A 115 -37.49 -22.22 25.85
CA ARG A 115 -36.63 -23.15 26.60
C ARG A 115 -35.72 -23.96 25.67
N VAL A 116 -35.97 -23.92 24.35
CA VAL A 116 -35.10 -24.57 23.37
C VAL A 116 -33.89 -23.69 23.06
N VAL A 117 -32.70 -24.26 23.25
CA VAL A 117 -31.43 -23.62 22.86
C VAL A 117 -30.95 -24.27 21.57
N VAL A 118 -30.66 -23.43 20.56
CA VAL A 118 -30.07 -23.84 19.29
C VAL A 118 -28.57 -23.58 19.35
N GLU A 119 -27.78 -24.56 18.93
CA GLU A 119 -26.32 -24.54 18.89
C GLU A 119 -25.83 -24.74 17.46
N LEU A 120 -24.82 -23.97 17.06
CA LEU A 120 -24.14 -24.06 15.78
C LEU A 120 -22.81 -24.82 15.94
N LYS A 121 -22.63 -25.91 15.20
CA LYS A 121 -21.39 -26.70 15.18
C LYS A 121 -20.84 -26.83 13.78
N SER A 122 -19.52 -26.92 13.67
CA SER A 122 -18.85 -27.27 12.42
C SER A 122 -18.52 -28.76 12.37
N SER A 123 -18.63 -29.33 11.18
CA SER A 123 -18.30 -30.73 10.89
C SER A 123 -17.50 -30.81 9.59
N PRO A 124 -16.28 -31.38 9.59
CA PRO A 124 -15.46 -31.76 10.74
C PRO A 124 -14.98 -30.56 11.58
N SER A 125 -14.63 -30.78 12.86
CA SER A 125 -14.19 -29.75 13.81
C SER A 125 -12.82 -29.09 13.49
N THR A 126 -12.20 -29.44 12.36
CA THR A 126 -10.93 -28.88 11.90
C THR A 126 -11.07 -27.45 11.36
N ILE A 127 -12.29 -27.02 11.03
CA ILE A 127 -12.59 -25.65 10.62
C ILE A 127 -12.97 -24.79 11.82
N LYS A 128 -12.32 -23.64 11.96
CA LYS A 128 -12.63 -22.64 12.99
C LYS A 128 -13.65 -21.67 12.44
N VAL A 129 -14.80 -21.61 13.11
CA VAL A 129 -15.92 -20.74 12.75
C VAL A 129 -16.09 -19.72 13.86
N SER A 130 -15.89 -18.46 13.54
CA SER A 130 -16.09 -17.35 14.47
C SER A 130 -17.48 -16.74 14.23
N THR A 131 -18.33 -16.85 15.24
CA THR A 131 -19.71 -16.35 15.21
C THR A 131 -19.95 -15.35 16.33
N SER A 132 -20.99 -14.53 16.19
CA SER A 132 -21.41 -13.61 17.25
C SER A 132 -21.85 -14.39 18.50
N VAL A 133 -22.52 -15.52 18.29
CA VAL A 133 -23.01 -16.42 19.33
C VAL A 133 -22.93 -17.87 18.82
N ILE A 134 -22.45 -18.80 19.64
CA ILE A 134 -22.34 -20.23 19.29
C ILE A 134 -23.62 -20.99 19.67
N SER A 135 -24.33 -20.53 20.69
CA SER A 135 -25.62 -21.08 21.12
C SER A 135 -26.55 -20.01 21.68
N GLN A 136 -27.84 -20.04 21.33
CA GLN A 136 -28.83 -19.09 21.85
C GLN A 136 -30.23 -19.70 21.93
N PRO A 137 -31.08 -19.23 22.86
CA PRO A 137 -32.48 -19.60 22.89
C PRO A 137 -33.23 -19.03 21.66
N VAL A 138 -34.36 -19.66 21.32
CA VAL A 138 -35.26 -19.12 20.29
C VAL A 138 -36.04 -17.91 20.80
N ASP A 139 -36.45 -17.01 19.91
CA ASP A 139 -37.25 -15.82 20.23
C ASP A 139 -38.73 -16.12 20.47
N ALA A 140 -39.55 -15.08 20.67
CA ALA A 140 -41.00 -15.20 20.91
C ALA A 140 -41.78 -15.82 19.74
N GLU A 141 -41.19 -15.81 18.55
CA GLU A 141 -41.71 -16.42 17.33
C GLU A 141 -41.10 -17.81 17.06
N GLY A 142 -40.19 -18.29 17.92
CA GLY A 142 -39.53 -19.58 17.80
C GLY A 142 -38.33 -19.58 16.84
N LYS A 143 -37.71 -18.43 16.56
CA LYS A 143 -36.59 -18.29 15.63
C LYS A 143 -35.26 -18.04 16.35
N ALA A 144 -34.17 -18.49 15.72
CA ALA A 144 -32.79 -18.24 16.15
C ALA A 144 -31.96 -17.79 14.94
N SER A 145 -31.20 -16.71 15.08
CA SER A 145 -30.39 -16.11 14.01
C SER A 145 -28.88 -16.19 14.29
N PHE A 146 -28.11 -16.84 13.43
CA PHE A 146 -26.66 -17.00 13.58
C PHE A 146 -25.89 -16.23 12.51
N SER A 147 -25.04 -15.29 12.93
CA SER A 147 -24.15 -14.53 12.06
C SER A 147 -22.72 -15.05 12.17
N VAL A 148 -22.14 -15.43 11.03
CA VAL A 148 -20.77 -15.94 10.94
C VAL A 148 -19.89 -14.86 10.31
N TYR A 149 -18.97 -14.27 11.07
CA TYR A 149 -18.13 -13.17 10.57
C TYR A 149 -16.74 -13.61 10.11
N CYS A 150 -16.30 -14.82 10.46
CA CYS A 150 -15.05 -15.37 9.96
C CYS A 150 -15.08 -16.89 9.95
N VAL A 151 -14.59 -17.50 8.87
CA VAL A 151 -14.38 -18.95 8.77
C VAL A 151 -12.95 -19.19 8.33
N THR A 152 -12.19 -19.99 9.09
CA THR A 152 -10.79 -20.32 8.79
C THR A 152 -10.58 -21.83 8.76
N GLY A 153 -9.99 -22.31 7.66
CA GLY A 153 -9.81 -23.74 7.43
C GLY A 153 -8.94 -24.02 6.20
N LYS A 154 -8.57 -25.29 6.01
CA LYS A 154 -7.91 -25.75 4.78
C LYS A 154 -8.91 -25.74 3.62
N LYS A 155 -8.41 -25.79 2.38
CA LYS A 155 -9.27 -25.97 1.20
C LYS A 155 -10.03 -27.30 1.31
N GLY A 156 -11.36 -27.25 1.17
CA GLY A 156 -12.20 -28.44 1.28
C GLY A 156 -13.68 -28.14 1.47
N CYS A 157 -14.48 -29.20 1.50
CA CYS A 157 -15.91 -29.14 1.79
C CYS A 157 -16.16 -29.42 3.28
N TYR A 158 -16.98 -28.59 3.91
CA TYR A 158 -17.32 -28.62 5.32
C TYR A 158 -18.84 -28.43 5.51
N GLN A 159 -19.34 -28.71 6.71
CA GLN A 159 -20.73 -28.56 7.09
C GLN A 159 -20.89 -27.72 8.36
N LEU A 160 -21.96 -26.91 8.38
CA LEU A 160 -22.45 -26.23 9.57
C LEU A 160 -23.76 -26.89 10.00
N ASP A 161 -23.74 -27.51 11.18
CA ASP A 161 -24.86 -28.21 11.80
C ASP A 161 -25.56 -27.32 12.81
N PHE A 162 -26.88 -27.19 12.69
CA PHE A 162 -27.72 -26.52 13.66
C PHE A 162 -28.44 -27.58 14.50
N LYS A 163 -28.17 -27.63 15.80
CA LYS A 163 -28.75 -28.62 16.72
C LYS A 163 -29.51 -27.94 17.83
N GLY A 164 -30.75 -28.37 18.07
CA GLY A 164 -31.56 -27.87 19.18
C GLY A 164 -31.43 -28.77 20.40
N SER A 165 -31.72 -28.23 21.57
CA SER A 165 -31.85 -29.01 22.80
C SER A 165 -33.05 -28.54 23.61
N PHE A 166 -33.87 -29.49 24.07
CA PHE A 166 -35.03 -29.24 24.91
C PHE A 166 -35.05 -30.24 26.07
N ASN A 167 -34.95 -29.77 27.31
CA ASN A 167 -34.86 -30.62 28.51
C ASN A 167 -33.82 -31.75 28.37
N ASN A 168 -32.62 -31.41 27.91
CA ASN A 168 -31.50 -32.35 27.64
C ASN A 168 -31.78 -33.41 26.56
N LYS A 169 -32.86 -33.28 25.79
CA LYS A 169 -33.12 -34.12 24.61
C LYS A 169 -32.72 -33.36 23.34
N PRO A 170 -31.93 -33.97 22.44
CA PRO A 170 -31.53 -33.32 21.20
C PRO A 170 -32.73 -33.20 20.25
N ILE A 171 -32.85 -32.04 19.63
CA ILE A 171 -33.79 -31.76 18.55
C ILE A 171 -32.97 -31.75 17.24
N PRO A 172 -33.30 -32.60 16.25
CA PRO A 172 -32.62 -32.62 14.97
C PRO A 172 -32.82 -31.30 14.23
N GLY A 173 -31.80 -30.86 13.50
CA GLY A 173 -31.84 -29.64 12.71
C GLY A 173 -31.01 -29.72 11.44
N PRO A 174 -31.05 -28.65 10.63
CA PRO A 174 -30.48 -28.64 9.30
C PRO A 174 -28.94 -28.60 9.32
N SER A 175 -28.33 -29.11 8.25
CA SER A 175 -26.90 -28.99 7.97
C SER A 175 -26.69 -28.21 6.67
N VAL A 176 -25.77 -27.25 6.66
CA VAL A 176 -25.44 -26.44 5.49
C VAL A 176 -24.04 -26.75 5.00
N ASN A 177 -23.90 -27.13 3.73
CA ASN A 177 -22.62 -27.38 3.09
C ASN A 177 -21.92 -26.05 2.73
N LEU A 178 -20.62 -25.96 3.03
CA LEU A 178 -19.77 -24.85 2.60
C LEU A 178 -18.44 -25.37 2.05
N THR A 179 -17.90 -24.68 1.05
CA THR A 179 -16.59 -24.96 0.45
C THR A 179 -15.66 -23.80 0.77
N VAL A 180 -14.55 -24.09 1.45
CA VAL A 180 -13.50 -23.10 1.70
C VAL A 180 -12.55 -23.08 0.51
N ILE A 181 -12.42 -21.93 -0.13
CA ILE A 181 -11.44 -21.69 -1.21
C ILE A 181 -10.30 -20.78 -0.69
N PRO A 182 -9.05 -21.02 -1.11
CA PRO A 182 -7.94 -20.12 -0.79
C PRO A 182 -8.17 -18.71 -1.36
N ASP A 183 -7.50 -17.71 -0.81
CA ASP A 183 -7.65 -16.31 -1.24
C ASP A 183 -6.62 -15.96 -2.34
N PRO A 184 -7.05 -15.61 -3.57
CA PRO A 184 -6.14 -15.25 -4.65
C PRO A 184 -5.39 -13.93 -4.42
N ASN A 185 -5.88 -13.06 -3.53
CA ASN A 185 -5.28 -11.75 -3.25
C ASN A 185 -4.49 -11.72 -1.94
N LYS A 186 -4.50 -12.80 -1.17
CA LYS A 186 -3.76 -12.90 0.09
C LYS A 186 -2.33 -13.36 -0.18
N PRO A 187 -1.31 -12.52 0.05
CA PRO A 187 0.08 -12.92 -0.11
C PRO A 187 0.49 -13.90 0.99
N VAL A 188 1.08 -15.04 0.61
CA VAL A 188 1.50 -16.10 1.54
C VAL A 188 3.00 -16.31 1.53
N ARG A 189 3.67 -16.19 0.38
CA ARG A 189 5.13 -16.30 0.30
C ARG A 189 5.71 -15.40 -0.79
N LEU A 190 6.97 -15.02 -0.61
CA LEU A 190 7.78 -14.35 -1.62
C LEU A 190 8.73 -15.39 -2.22
N GLN A 191 8.67 -15.57 -3.54
CA GLN A 191 9.61 -16.39 -4.30
C GLN A 191 10.62 -15.46 -4.99
N VAL A 192 11.91 -15.77 -4.89
CA VAL A 192 12.98 -14.93 -5.42
C VAL A 192 13.82 -15.76 -6.38
N ASP A 193 13.93 -15.28 -7.61
CA ASP A 193 14.75 -15.87 -8.66
C ASP A 193 15.86 -14.88 -9.05
N TYR A 194 17.09 -15.35 -9.15
CA TYR A 194 18.26 -14.58 -9.55
C TYR A 194 19.32 -15.50 -10.15
N ASP A 195 20.32 -14.93 -10.82
CA ASP A 195 21.45 -15.69 -11.33
C ASP A 195 22.37 -16.13 -10.17
N THR A 196 22.26 -17.40 -9.78
CA THR A 196 23.07 -18.00 -8.72
C THR A 196 24.52 -18.26 -9.14
N SER A 197 24.84 -18.13 -10.42
CA SER A 197 26.21 -18.29 -10.94
C SER A 197 27.00 -16.98 -10.97
N ALA A 198 26.32 -15.84 -10.75
CA ALA A 198 26.95 -14.53 -10.71
C ALA A 198 27.89 -14.39 -9.49
N GLY A 199 29.11 -13.90 -9.73
CA GLY A 199 30.03 -13.49 -8.68
C GLY A 199 29.61 -12.14 -8.07
N PHE A 200 29.75 -11.99 -6.76
CA PHE A 200 29.45 -10.74 -6.05
C PHE A 200 30.74 -10.01 -5.72
N PHE A 201 31.16 -9.07 -6.56
CA PHE A 201 32.39 -8.29 -6.35
C PHE A 201 32.10 -7.00 -5.58
N ALA A 202 33.02 -6.61 -4.69
CA ALA A 202 32.91 -5.38 -3.93
C ALA A 202 32.77 -4.15 -4.86
N GLY A 203 31.75 -3.32 -4.59
CA GLY A 203 31.44 -2.11 -5.35
C GLY A 203 30.84 -2.31 -6.76
N ASP A 204 30.57 -3.55 -7.18
CA ASP A 204 29.84 -3.84 -8.42
C ASP A 204 28.31 -3.71 -8.25
N THR A 205 27.54 -4.07 -9.27
CA THR A 205 26.08 -4.14 -9.20
C THR A 205 25.59 -5.57 -8.99
N PHE A 206 24.55 -5.73 -8.18
CA PHE A 206 23.87 -7.00 -7.98
C PHE A 206 23.28 -7.54 -9.30
N PRO A 207 23.24 -8.87 -9.49
CA PRO A 207 22.42 -9.47 -10.54
C PRO A 207 20.95 -9.09 -10.32
N VAL A 208 20.15 -9.15 -11.39
CA VAL A 208 18.74 -8.81 -11.31
C VAL A 208 18.03 -9.83 -10.42
N PHE A 209 17.46 -9.36 -9.31
CA PHE A 209 16.57 -10.17 -8.48
C PHE A 209 15.13 -10.01 -8.98
N SER A 210 14.47 -11.12 -9.28
CA SER A 210 13.07 -11.21 -9.66
C SER A 210 12.26 -11.78 -8.50
N VAL A 211 11.32 -10.99 -7.97
CA VAL A 211 10.52 -11.35 -6.80
C VAL A 211 9.08 -11.56 -7.22
N THR A 212 8.58 -12.77 -7.08
CA THR A 212 7.19 -13.14 -7.33
C THR A 212 6.44 -13.24 -6.01
N VAL A 213 5.35 -12.47 -5.87
CA VAL A 213 4.47 -12.57 -4.70
C VAL A 213 3.44 -13.66 -4.95
N VAL A 214 3.49 -14.74 -4.18
CA VAL A 214 2.62 -15.91 -4.38
C VAL A 214 1.43 -15.84 -3.42
N SER A 215 0.22 -15.97 -3.98
CA SER A 215 -1.04 -16.00 -3.25
C SER A 215 -1.26 -17.32 -2.49
N ASP A 216 -2.29 -17.36 -1.64
CA ASP A 216 -2.76 -18.59 -0.99
C ASP A 216 -3.25 -19.64 -2.00
N GLN A 217 -3.60 -19.22 -3.23
CA GLN A 217 -3.93 -20.11 -4.35
C GLN A 217 -2.70 -20.64 -5.11
N GLY A 218 -1.49 -20.14 -4.80
CA GLY A 218 -0.26 -20.50 -5.52
C GLY A 218 -0.02 -19.70 -6.81
N SER A 219 -0.89 -18.75 -7.15
CA SER A 219 -0.74 -17.87 -8.32
C SER A 219 0.05 -16.59 -7.98
N PRO A 220 0.72 -15.95 -8.95
CA PRO A 220 1.37 -14.66 -8.74
C PRO A 220 0.33 -13.53 -8.54
N ILE A 221 0.59 -12.63 -7.60
CA ILE A 221 -0.22 -11.43 -7.34
C ILE A 221 0.41 -10.24 -8.05
N THR A 222 -0.33 -9.63 -8.99
CA THR A 222 0.17 -8.53 -9.84
C THR A 222 -0.39 -7.15 -9.48
N THR A 223 -1.29 -7.08 -8.50
CA THR A 223 -2.02 -5.86 -8.11
C THR A 223 -1.34 -5.06 -7.00
N LEU A 224 -0.24 -5.56 -6.44
CA LEU A 224 0.45 -4.90 -5.32
C LEU A 224 1.29 -3.72 -5.79
N ASN A 225 1.34 -2.67 -4.97
CA ASN A 225 2.16 -1.50 -5.21
C ASN A 225 3.65 -1.87 -5.02
N PRO A 226 4.53 -1.67 -6.03
CA PRO A 226 5.97 -1.92 -5.91
C PRO A 226 6.65 -1.20 -4.74
N ALA A 227 6.11 -0.05 -4.29
CA ALA A 227 6.65 0.71 -3.16
C ALA A 227 6.56 -0.04 -1.81
N ASN A 228 5.69 -1.05 -1.71
CA ASN A 228 5.53 -1.88 -0.52
C ASN A 228 6.55 -3.02 -0.44
N LEU A 229 7.36 -3.22 -1.50
CA LEU A 229 8.37 -4.25 -1.59
C LEU A 229 9.77 -3.64 -1.41
N SER A 230 10.54 -4.24 -0.50
CA SER A 230 11.90 -3.79 -0.19
C SER A 230 12.87 -4.96 -0.08
N MET A 231 14.10 -4.75 -0.52
CA MET A 231 15.25 -5.63 -0.33
C MET A 231 16.03 -5.14 0.89
N LEU A 232 16.23 -6.01 1.87
CA LEU A 232 16.98 -5.73 3.09
C LEU A 232 18.33 -6.44 3.01
N ILE A 233 19.41 -5.73 3.32
CA ILE A 233 20.77 -6.26 3.28
C ILE A 233 21.49 -5.95 4.59
N TRP A 234 22.15 -6.93 5.20
CA TRP A 234 22.98 -6.73 6.39
C TRP A 234 24.16 -7.70 6.42
N GLU A 235 25.15 -7.38 7.25
CA GLU A 235 26.36 -8.18 7.43
C GLU A 235 26.11 -9.33 8.43
N GLY A 236 26.57 -10.53 8.08
CA GLY A 236 26.47 -11.74 8.91
C GLY A 236 25.13 -12.49 8.80
N ALA A 237 25.07 -13.64 9.49
CA ALA A 237 23.92 -14.53 9.52
C ALA A 237 23.06 -14.25 10.77
N SER A 238 22.13 -13.31 10.65
CA SER A 238 21.10 -13.06 11.67
C SER A 238 19.80 -13.73 11.24
N SER A 239 19.10 -14.36 12.18
CA SER A 239 17.80 -15.00 11.93
C SER A 239 16.70 -13.98 11.59
N THR A 240 16.86 -12.72 11.99
CA THR A 240 15.93 -11.62 11.70
C THR A 240 16.66 -10.37 11.21
N PRO A 241 16.04 -9.54 10.35
CA PRO A 241 16.63 -8.28 9.89
C PRO A 241 16.95 -7.36 11.08
N PRO A 242 18.22 -6.95 11.26
CA PRO A 242 18.60 -6.00 12.31
C PRO A 242 18.16 -4.56 11.95
N GLN A 243 18.11 -3.67 12.94
CA GLN A 243 17.82 -2.24 12.69
C GLN A 243 18.86 -1.55 11.78
N THR A 244 20.07 -2.10 11.71
CA THR A 244 21.16 -1.62 10.84
C THR A 244 21.05 -2.09 9.39
N ALA A 245 20.01 -2.85 9.03
CA ALA A 245 19.82 -3.34 7.67
C ALA A 245 19.59 -2.20 6.68
N ILE A 246 20.28 -2.27 5.54
CA ILE A 246 20.13 -1.33 4.44
C ILE A 246 18.88 -1.70 3.65
N GLU A 247 17.94 -0.75 3.52
CA GLU A 247 16.71 -0.94 2.77
C GLU A 247 16.83 -0.38 1.35
N LEU A 248 16.70 -1.24 0.34
CA LEU A 248 16.67 -0.88 -1.07
C LEU A 248 15.26 -1.07 -1.63
N LYS A 249 14.75 -0.05 -2.33
CA LYS A 249 13.39 -0.08 -2.91
C LYS A 249 13.33 -0.80 -4.26
N CYS A 250 12.18 -1.40 -4.54
CA CYS A 250 11.86 -2.02 -5.83
C CYS A 250 12.06 -1.04 -6.99
N SER A 251 12.56 -1.53 -8.12
CA SER A 251 12.72 -0.71 -9.33
C SER A 251 11.36 -0.42 -9.97
N LYS A 252 11.29 0.66 -10.75
CA LYS A 252 10.06 1.02 -11.49
C LYS A 252 9.80 -0.02 -12.59
N PRO A 253 8.54 -0.38 -12.88
CA PRO A 253 8.20 -1.30 -13.96
C PRO A 253 8.61 -0.74 -15.33
N ILE A 254 9.13 -1.59 -16.22
CA ILE A 254 9.46 -1.23 -17.62
C ILE A 254 8.36 -1.75 -18.56
N GLU A 255 8.09 -1.04 -19.67
CA GLU A 255 6.93 -1.22 -20.56
C GLU A 255 6.77 -2.60 -21.25
N ASN A 256 7.69 -3.56 -21.07
CA ASN A 256 7.64 -4.90 -21.67
C ASN A 256 7.97 -6.04 -20.69
N GLU A 257 7.91 -5.80 -19.38
CA GLU A 257 8.18 -6.83 -18.38
C GLU A 257 6.98 -7.74 -18.12
N LYS A 258 7.28 -8.99 -17.73
CA LYS A 258 6.24 -9.88 -17.24
C LYS A 258 5.61 -9.25 -16.01
N LYS A 259 4.29 -9.09 -16.03
CA LYS A 259 3.52 -8.46 -14.94
C LYS A 259 3.45 -9.30 -13.66
N ASP A 260 3.99 -10.53 -13.69
CA ASP A 260 3.96 -11.49 -12.59
C ASP A 260 5.12 -11.33 -11.58
N SER A 261 6.15 -10.55 -11.90
CA SER A 261 7.34 -10.38 -11.06
C SER A 261 7.75 -8.92 -10.82
N TYR A 262 8.32 -8.66 -9.66
CA TYR A 262 8.90 -7.38 -9.25
C TYR A 262 10.42 -7.45 -9.34
N HIS A 263 11.06 -6.43 -9.92
CA HIS A 263 12.50 -6.48 -10.18
C HIS A 263 13.29 -5.50 -9.32
N PHE A 264 14.45 -5.95 -8.84
CA PHE A 264 15.48 -5.12 -8.22
C PHE A 264 16.69 -5.07 -9.15
N ARG A 265 16.91 -3.90 -9.74
CA ARG A 265 17.95 -3.65 -10.75
C ARG A 265 18.92 -2.59 -10.26
N GLU A 266 20.14 -2.64 -10.77
CA GLU A 266 21.18 -1.61 -10.57
C GLU A 266 21.38 -1.28 -9.07
N LYS A 267 21.30 -2.31 -8.23
CA LYS A 267 21.55 -2.18 -6.80
C LYS A 267 23.03 -2.39 -6.55
N MET A 268 23.67 -1.46 -5.86
CA MET A 268 25.11 -1.54 -5.59
C MET A 268 25.40 -2.59 -4.52
N ILE A 269 26.45 -3.38 -4.74
CA ILE A 269 27.04 -4.29 -3.77
C ILE A 269 27.86 -3.44 -2.77
N SER A 270 27.99 -3.91 -1.53
CA SER A 270 28.85 -3.24 -0.54
C SER A 270 30.28 -3.11 -1.06
N GLU A 271 30.95 -2.02 -0.67
CA GLU A 271 32.37 -1.78 -1.00
C GLU A 271 33.31 -2.64 -0.14
N ARG A 272 32.80 -3.28 0.92
CA ARG A 272 33.58 -4.15 1.82
C ARG A 272 33.35 -5.62 1.51
N VAL A 273 34.42 -6.40 1.55
CA VAL A 273 34.34 -7.85 1.49
C VAL A 273 33.74 -8.42 2.76
N GLY A 274 32.97 -9.51 2.62
CA GLY A 274 32.33 -10.15 3.76
C GLY A 274 31.12 -10.99 3.36
N THR A 275 30.58 -11.69 4.35
CA THR A 275 29.35 -12.45 4.20
C THR A 275 28.16 -11.56 4.52
N TYR A 276 27.28 -11.37 3.54
CA TYR A 276 26.06 -10.57 3.69
C TYR A 276 24.82 -11.46 3.53
N THR A 277 23.75 -11.07 4.21
CA THR A 277 22.44 -11.71 4.07
C THR A 277 21.48 -10.74 3.42
N ILE A 278 20.77 -11.22 2.40
CA ILE A 278 19.71 -10.53 1.69
C ILE A 278 18.37 -11.16 2.08
N GLN A 279 17.37 -10.34 2.37
CA GLN A 279 16.00 -10.80 2.55
C GLN A 279 15.03 -9.79 1.96
N PHE A 280 14.01 -10.28 1.26
CA PHE A 280 12.96 -9.44 0.69
C PHE A 280 11.78 -9.35 1.65
N SER A 281 11.21 -8.16 1.73
CA SER A 281 10.09 -7.85 2.60
C SER A 281 8.96 -7.22 1.81
N LEU A 282 7.73 -7.65 2.10
CA LEU A 282 6.50 -7.09 1.58
C LEU A 282 5.65 -6.57 2.74
N ARG A 283 5.32 -5.28 2.72
CA ARG A 283 4.37 -4.69 3.64
C ARG A 283 2.96 -4.91 3.12
N VAL A 284 2.20 -5.77 3.80
CA VAL A 284 0.80 -6.08 3.44
C VAL A 284 -0.14 -5.06 4.10
N ASP A 285 0.08 -4.75 5.38
CA ASP A 285 -0.67 -3.76 6.17
C ASP A 285 0.29 -2.97 7.09
N GLN A 286 -0.22 -2.04 7.91
CA GLN A 286 0.59 -1.28 8.88
C GLN A 286 1.32 -2.16 9.91
N THR A 287 0.82 -3.37 10.18
CA THR A 287 1.33 -4.27 11.23
C THR A 287 1.90 -5.58 10.70
N LYS A 288 1.66 -5.93 9.44
CA LYS A 288 2.00 -7.25 8.88
C LYS A 288 3.01 -7.14 7.75
N VAL A 289 4.19 -7.71 7.99
CA VAL A 289 5.29 -7.81 7.02
C VAL A 289 5.50 -9.29 6.67
N LEU A 290 5.52 -9.59 5.38
CA LEU A 290 5.87 -10.90 4.85
C LEU A 290 7.34 -10.89 4.44
N LEU A 291 8.11 -11.91 4.83
CA LEU A 291 9.53 -12.02 4.53
C LEU A 291 9.79 -13.22 3.60
N SER A 292 10.76 -13.08 2.70
CA SER A 292 11.27 -14.20 1.89
C SER A 292 12.20 -15.10 2.69
N SER A 293 12.63 -16.22 2.08
CA SER A 293 13.83 -16.92 2.52
C SER A 293 15.05 -15.99 2.51
N GLN A 294 15.98 -16.23 3.42
CA GLN A 294 17.25 -15.51 3.46
C GLN A 294 18.17 -16.04 2.36
N ILE A 295 18.88 -15.13 1.71
CA ILE A 295 19.87 -15.43 0.69
C ILE A 295 21.21 -14.97 1.25
N THR A 296 22.10 -15.91 1.54
CA THR A 296 23.46 -15.60 1.96
C THR A 296 24.33 -15.43 0.72
N ILE A 297 25.01 -14.29 0.65
CA ILE A 297 25.97 -13.96 -0.41
C ILE A 297 27.35 -13.76 0.22
N ASN A 298 28.37 -14.11 -0.54
CA ASN A 298 29.75 -13.82 -0.17
C ASN A 298 30.31 -12.77 -1.12
N VAL A 299 30.54 -11.57 -0.60
CA VAL A 299 31.13 -10.48 -1.38
C VAL A 299 32.64 -10.65 -1.37
N VAL A 300 33.21 -10.84 -2.56
CA VAL A 300 34.64 -11.02 -2.79
C VAL A 300 35.28 -9.73 -3.29
N ALA A 301 36.59 -9.60 -3.11
CA ALA A 301 37.32 -8.41 -3.58
C ALA A 301 37.22 -8.30 -5.10
N ASN A 302 37.19 -7.06 -5.59
CA ASN A 302 37.18 -6.81 -7.02
C ASN A 302 38.58 -7.01 -7.63
N LEU A 303 38.76 -6.67 -8.91
CA LEU A 303 40.04 -6.80 -9.60
C LEU A 303 41.17 -6.08 -8.84
N PRO A 304 42.38 -6.67 -8.80
CA PRO A 304 43.52 -6.07 -8.12
C PRO A 304 43.97 -4.79 -8.83
N VAL A 305 44.11 -3.68 -8.09
CA VAL A 305 44.43 -2.35 -8.66
C VAL A 305 45.71 -1.76 -8.07
N LYS A 306 45.96 -1.93 -6.77
CA LYS A 306 47.05 -1.25 -6.07
C LYS A 306 47.74 -2.17 -5.05
N LEU A 307 48.99 -1.83 -4.72
CA LEU A 307 49.68 -2.39 -3.55
C LEU A 307 49.46 -1.43 -2.38
N GLY A 308 49.04 -1.96 -1.23
CA GLY A 308 48.78 -1.15 -0.03
C GLY A 308 49.25 -1.85 1.25
N PRO A 309 49.52 -1.09 2.32
CA PRO A 309 49.88 -1.68 3.61
C PRO A 309 48.65 -2.16 4.37
N LEU A 310 48.75 -3.31 5.04
CA LEU A 310 47.67 -3.81 5.92
C LEU A 310 47.37 -2.83 7.06
N LEU A 311 48.42 -2.18 7.58
CA LEU A 311 48.33 -1.10 8.55
C LEU A 311 49.19 0.06 8.05
N GLN A 312 48.61 1.26 7.93
CA GLN A 312 49.36 2.44 7.46
C GLN A 312 50.55 2.70 8.40
N PRO A 313 51.81 2.58 7.92
CA PRO A 313 52.97 2.79 8.78
C PRO A 313 53.14 4.28 9.09
N ALA A 314 53.67 4.57 10.28
CA ALA A 314 54.09 5.92 10.64
C ALA A 314 55.18 6.40 9.68
N THR A 315 55.27 7.72 9.48
CA THR A 315 56.33 8.31 8.64
C THR A 315 57.69 8.02 9.28
N PRO A 316 58.58 7.20 8.67
CA PRO A 316 59.82 6.82 9.31
C PRO A 316 60.78 8.01 9.39
N VAL A 317 61.54 8.05 10.47
CA VAL A 317 62.62 9.01 10.67
C VAL A 317 63.87 8.22 11.00
N VAL A 318 64.85 8.24 10.09
CA VAL A 318 66.06 7.42 10.18
C VAL A 318 67.30 8.29 10.27
N SER A 319 68.34 7.78 10.95
CA SER A 319 69.68 8.36 10.94
C SER A 319 70.73 7.37 10.46
N ASN A 320 71.80 7.83 9.82
CA ASN A 320 72.90 6.97 9.36
C ASN A 320 73.85 6.49 10.47
N SER A 321 73.42 6.58 11.73
CA SER A 321 74.18 6.24 12.94
C SER A 321 74.49 4.73 13.05
N PRO A 322 75.41 4.30 13.94
CA PRO A 322 75.76 2.89 14.09
C PRO A 322 74.60 2.02 14.59
N ASP A 323 73.66 2.61 15.33
CA ASP A 323 72.54 1.89 15.94
C ASP A 323 71.54 1.41 14.87
N ILE A 324 71.08 0.16 15.00
CA ILE A 324 70.12 -0.44 14.08
C ILE A 324 68.76 0.20 14.27
N SER A 325 68.34 0.46 15.51
CA SER A 325 67.01 1.04 15.81
C SER A 325 66.82 2.40 15.15
N SER A 326 67.91 3.17 15.10
CA SER A 326 67.98 4.47 14.45
C SER A 326 67.96 4.44 12.91
N ARG A 327 68.27 3.30 12.29
CA ARG A 327 68.35 3.12 10.83
C ARG A 327 67.12 2.43 10.23
N THR A 328 66.21 1.92 11.06
CA THR A 328 65.06 1.14 10.61
C THR A 328 64.04 2.03 9.89
N LEU A 329 63.81 1.76 8.61
CA LEU A 329 62.77 2.41 7.80
C LEU A 329 61.41 1.78 8.08
N VAL A 330 61.37 0.46 8.20
CA VAL A 330 60.14 -0.31 8.32
C VAL A 330 60.43 -1.52 9.22
N GLU A 331 59.55 -1.81 10.14
CA GLU A 331 59.60 -2.99 11.01
C GLU A 331 58.25 -3.70 10.95
N ASP A 332 58.28 -5.02 10.75
CA ASP A 332 57.11 -5.91 10.75
C ASP A 332 55.93 -5.43 9.89
N MET A 333 56.21 -5.07 8.64
CA MET A 333 55.21 -4.52 7.72
C MET A 333 54.76 -5.57 6.72
N THR A 334 53.46 -5.65 6.50
CA THR A 334 52.87 -6.51 5.47
C THR A 334 52.17 -5.65 4.43
N LEU A 335 52.56 -5.81 3.16
CA LEU A 335 51.91 -5.22 2.00
C LEU A 335 50.98 -6.27 1.38
N GLU A 336 49.79 -5.85 0.97
CA GLU A 336 48.82 -6.69 0.27
C GLU A 336 48.42 -6.04 -1.05
N ILE A 337 48.17 -6.88 -2.06
CA ILE A 337 47.48 -6.44 -3.26
C ILE A 337 46.02 -6.16 -2.88
N MET A 338 45.55 -4.98 -3.23
CA MET A 338 44.22 -4.51 -2.91
C MET A 338 43.46 -4.10 -4.17
N ASP A 339 42.14 -4.24 -4.11
CA ASP A 339 41.24 -3.66 -5.10
C ASP A 339 41.13 -2.13 -4.94
N LYS A 340 40.24 -1.50 -5.73
CA LYS A 340 40.00 -0.06 -5.67
C LYS A 340 39.49 0.41 -4.29
N PHE A 341 38.85 -0.47 -3.52
CA PHE A 341 38.18 -0.20 -2.26
C PHE A 341 38.97 -0.69 -1.04
N ASP A 342 40.27 -0.95 -1.19
CA ASP A 342 41.16 -1.39 -0.12
C ASP A 342 40.85 -2.81 0.42
N ASN A 343 40.16 -3.65 -0.36
CA ASN A 343 39.98 -5.05 0.00
C ASN A 343 41.13 -5.92 -0.51
N PRO A 344 41.60 -6.93 0.26
CA PRO A 344 42.63 -7.86 -0.19
C PRO A 344 42.20 -8.63 -1.45
N ALA A 345 42.96 -8.53 -2.53
CA ALA A 345 42.65 -9.10 -3.84
C ALA A 345 43.81 -9.94 -4.40
N GLY A 346 43.51 -10.88 -5.29
CA GLY A 346 44.50 -11.67 -6.03
C GLY A 346 45.38 -12.62 -5.20
N PRO A 347 44.83 -13.50 -4.35
CA PRO A 347 45.61 -14.51 -3.62
C PRO A 347 46.34 -15.51 -4.54
N GLU A 348 45.92 -15.65 -5.78
CA GLU A 348 46.58 -16.46 -6.82
C GLU A 348 47.84 -15.79 -7.38
N LEU A 349 48.01 -14.48 -7.16
CA LEU A 349 49.14 -13.73 -7.70
C LEU A 349 50.43 -14.11 -6.96
N ARG A 350 51.47 -14.36 -7.75
CA ARG A 350 52.84 -14.62 -7.32
C ARG A 350 53.75 -13.70 -8.12
N GLY A 351 54.71 -13.08 -7.46
CA GLY A 351 55.61 -12.12 -8.10
C GLY A 351 56.70 -11.64 -7.16
N LYS A 352 57.24 -10.46 -7.46
CA LYS A 352 58.24 -9.81 -6.61
C LYS A 352 57.85 -8.35 -6.35
N VAL A 353 58.16 -7.84 -5.17
CA VAL A 353 58.07 -6.41 -4.88
C VAL A 353 59.49 -5.86 -4.83
N VAL A 354 59.79 -4.93 -5.74
CA VAL A 354 61.05 -4.20 -5.80
C VAL A 354 60.90 -2.90 -5.02
N VAL A 355 61.71 -2.76 -3.99
CA VAL A 355 61.74 -1.58 -3.11
C VAL A 355 62.91 -0.70 -3.53
N CYS A 356 62.63 0.56 -3.85
CA CYS A 356 63.65 1.54 -4.25
C CYS A 356 63.43 2.87 -3.51
N ILE A 357 64.50 3.61 -3.27
CA ILE A 357 64.45 4.94 -2.68
C ILE A 357 64.51 5.98 -3.80
N VAL A 358 63.55 6.91 -3.83
CA VAL A 358 63.47 8.00 -4.81
C VAL A 358 63.32 9.36 -4.13
N CYS A 359 63.75 10.42 -4.81
CA CYS A 359 63.51 11.79 -4.35
C CYS A 359 62.09 12.25 -4.73
N PRO A 360 61.38 13.00 -3.85
CA PRO A 360 60.07 13.57 -4.15
C PRO A 360 60.07 14.53 -5.34
N ASP A 361 61.16 15.29 -5.53
CA ASP A 361 61.25 16.38 -6.50
C ASP A 361 61.66 15.93 -7.91
N GLY A 362 61.77 14.61 -8.16
CA GLY A 362 62.13 14.06 -9.48
C GLY A 362 63.58 14.32 -9.92
N ASP A 363 64.32 15.14 -9.19
CA ASP A 363 65.71 15.46 -9.47
C ASP A 363 66.60 14.24 -9.21
N ARG A 364 67.54 13.96 -10.13
CA ARG A 364 68.54 12.90 -9.95
C ARG A 364 69.58 13.37 -8.93
N SER A 365 69.19 13.46 -7.66
CA SER A 365 70.11 13.77 -6.56
C SER A 365 71.22 12.72 -6.53
N ARG A 366 72.48 13.18 -6.49
CA ARG A 366 73.68 12.33 -6.46
C ARG A 366 73.84 11.56 -5.13
N CYS A 367 73.00 11.83 -4.12
CA CYS A 367 73.12 11.28 -2.77
C CYS A 367 71.80 10.65 -2.28
N LEU A 368 71.43 9.50 -2.84
CA LEU A 368 70.31 8.69 -2.35
C LEU A 368 70.77 7.78 -1.20
N PRO A 369 69.99 7.67 -0.11
CA PRO A 369 70.18 6.64 0.89
C PRO A 369 70.21 5.24 0.28
N LEU A 370 71.17 4.44 0.74
CA LEU A 370 71.35 3.05 0.33
C LEU A 370 70.85 2.12 1.41
N LEU A 371 70.31 0.99 0.97
CA LEU A 371 69.86 -0.08 1.85
C LEU A 371 71.06 -0.89 2.37
N GLU A 372 70.84 -1.63 3.45
CA GLU A 372 71.85 -2.52 4.03
C GLU A 372 72.40 -3.50 2.96
N GLY A 373 73.74 -3.57 2.82
CA GLY A 373 74.40 -4.32 1.74
C GLY A 373 74.90 -3.48 0.55
N LYS A 374 74.84 -2.13 0.64
CA LYS A 374 75.22 -1.17 -0.43
C LYS A 374 74.39 -1.31 -1.70
N THR A 375 73.14 -1.77 -1.58
CA THR A 375 72.22 -1.92 -2.70
C THR A 375 71.28 -0.72 -2.81
N SER A 376 70.94 -0.35 -4.05
CA SER A 376 69.97 0.70 -4.36
C SER A 376 68.52 0.20 -4.40
N SER A 377 68.34 -1.12 -4.41
CA SER A 377 67.04 -1.77 -4.41
C SER A 377 67.06 -3.05 -3.59
N PHE A 378 65.90 -3.42 -3.06
CA PHE A 378 65.68 -4.66 -2.31
C PHE A 378 64.48 -5.39 -2.90
N GLN A 379 64.60 -6.71 -3.05
CA GLN A 379 63.54 -7.54 -3.65
C GLN A 379 62.92 -8.43 -2.57
N ILE A 380 61.60 -8.45 -2.53
CA ILE A 380 60.81 -9.29 -1.64
C ILE A 380 59.91 -10.17 -2.49
N ASN A 381 59.75 -11.43 -2.10
CA ASN A 381 58.79 -12.32 -2.76
C ASN A 381 57.36 -11.93 -2.39
N LEU A 382 56.49 -11.87 -3.39
CA LEU A 382 55.06 -11.71 -3.20
C LEU A 382 54.42 -13.10 -3.30
N GLU A 383 53.92 -13.59 -2.16
CA GLU A 383 53.24 -14.88 -2.03
C GLU A 383 51.81 -14.64 -1.55
N GLU A 384 50.84 -15.27 -2.19
CA GLU A 384 49.42 -15.11 -1.86
C GLU A 384 48.90 -13.67 -1.93
N GLY A 385 49.44 -12.87 -2.85
CA GLY A 385 49.13 -11.44 -2.93
C GLY A 385 49.70 -10.61 -1.78
N ARG A 386 50.56 -11.20 -0.92
CA ARG A 386 51.16 -10.55 0.25
C ARG A 386 52.68 -10.50 0.14
N ALA A 387 53.28 -9.41 0.61
CA ALA A 387 54.72 -9.26 0.79
C ALA A 387 55.00 -8.87 2.23
N HIS A 388 55.66 -9.76 2.96
CA HIS A 388 56.03 -9.53 4.35
C HIS A 388 57.46 -8.97 4.45
N ILE A 389 57.62 -7.91 5.23
CA ILE A 389 58.86 -7.16 5.42
C ILE A 389 59.20 -7.18 6.91
N PRO A 390 60.05 -8.12 7.37
CA PRO A 390 60.37 -8.23 8.79
C PRO A 390 61.11 -6.99 9.29
N ARG A 391 62.07 -6.50 8.50
CA ARG A 391 62.78 -5.25 8.79
C ARG A 391 63.48 -4.73 7.54
N LEU A 392 63.37 -3.43 7.29
CA LEU A 392 64.11 -2.73 6.24
C LEU A 392 64.93 -1.61 6.86
N VAL A 393 66.23 -1.58 6.59
CA VAL A 393 67.20 -0.72 7.28
C VAL A 393 68.10 -0.02 6.25
N ILE A 394 68.43 1.25 6.48
CA ILE A 394 69.46 1.95 5.70
C ILE A 394 70.87 1.51 6.13
N MET A 395 71.86 1.56 5.24
CA MET A 395 73.23 1.16 5.59
C MET A 395 73.87 2.11 6.63
N LYS A 396 74.79 1.60 7.45
CA LYS A 396 75.61 2.44 8.33
C LYS A 396 76.42 3.43 7.50
N ASN A 397 76.46 4.70 7.90
CA ASN A 397 77.08 5.79 7.15
C ASN A 397 76.55 5.90 5.72
N SER A 398 75.25 5.61 5.52
CA SER A 398 74.61 5.76 4.21
C SER A 398 74.82 7.16 3.64
N PRO A 399 75.08 7.29 2.32
CA PRO A 399 74.97 8.58 1.64
C PRO A 399 73.53 9.10 1.80
N GLY A 400 73.37 10.41 1.84
CA GLY A 400 72.07 11.03 2.06
C GLY A 400 72.24 12.46 2.53
N GLU A 401 71.31 13.31 2.15
CA GLU A 401 71.33 14.71 2.53
C GLU A 401 70.62 14.89 3.87
N ASN A 402 71.32 15.52 4.82
CA ASN A 402 70.81 15.70 6.17
C ASN A 402 69.56 16.58 6.18
N GLY A 403 68.48 16.09 6.77
CA GLY A 403 67.20 16.80 6.84
C GLY A 403 66.36 16.71 5.56
N SER A 404 66.78 15.92 4.56
CA SER A 404 66.02 15.71 3.33
C SER A 404 64.94 14.62 3.48
N ARG A 405 63.92 14.72 2.63
CA ARG A 405 62.78 13.79 2.57
C ARG A 405 62.96 12.88 1.36
N TYR A 406 62.68 11.59 1.54
CA TYR A 406 62.78 10.58 0.50
C TYR A 406 61.54 9.71 0.48
N ILE A 407 61.22 9.11 -0.67
CA ILE A 407 60.09 8.20 -0.82
C ILE A 407 60.64 6.79 -1.06
N LEU A 408 60.23 5.86 -0.22
CA LEU A 408 60.45 4.44 -0.39
C LEU A 408 59.30 3.87 -1.23
N VAL A 409 59.59 3.52 -2.49
CA VAL A 409 58.60 3.04 -3.46
C VAL A 409 58.65 1.53 -3.56
N PHE A 410 57.52 0.90 -3.35
CA PHE A 410 57.31 -0.54 -3.44
C PHE A 410 56.59 -0.85 -4.75
N LYS A 411 57.34 -1.36 -5.74
CA LYS A 411 56.83 -1.67 -7.08
C LYS A 411 56.62 -3.18 -7.22
N PRO A 412 55.40 -3.65 -7.49
CA PRO A 412 55.18 -5.03 -7.85
C PRO A 412 55.67 -5.30 -9.30
N GLU A 413 56.47 -6.34 -9.49
CA GLU A 413 57.04 -6.80 -10.76
C GLU A 413 56.82 -8.31 -10.96
N GLY A 414 56.80 -8.75 -12.22
CA GLY A 414 56.65 -10.16 -12.57
C GLY A 414 55.25 -10.73 -12.34
N LEU A 415 54.23 -9.87 -12.28
CA LEU A 415 52.82 -10.27 -12.23
C LEU A 415 52.27 -10.45 -13.64
N ASN A 416 51.66 -11.60 -13.92
CA ASN A 416 50.99 -11.89 -15.19
C ASN A 416 49.61 -11.18 -15.27
N LEU A 417 49.59 -9.86 -15.07
CA LEU A 417 48.37 -9.03 -15.12
C LEU A 417 48.33 -8.17 -16.40
N PRO A 418 47.14 -7.94 -16.98
CA PRO A 418 46.98 -7.04 -18.14
C PRO A 418 47.21 -5.56 -17.80
N THR A 419 47.09 -5.18 -16.52
CA THR A 419 47.27 -3.80 -16.03
C THR A 419 48.33 -3.76 -14.94
N THR A 420 49.24 -2.79 -15.00
CA THR A 420 50.25 -2.57 -13.95
C THR A 420 49.59 -2.05 -12.67
N LEU A 421 49.83 -2.73 -11.54
CA LEU A 421 49.36 -2.29 -10.23
C LEU A 421 50.01 -0.96 -9.82
N VAL A 422 49.25 -0.12 -9.14
CA VAL A 422 49.76 1.14 -8.59
C VAL A 422 50.76 0.86 -7.45
N PRO A 423 52.01 1.36 -7.52
CA PRO A 423 53.00 1.18 -6.45
C PRO A 423 52.62 1.87 -5.15
N PHE A 424 53.04 1.31 -4.01
CA PHE A 424 52.94 1.98 -2.72
C PHE A 424 54.16 2.89 -2.50
N GLY A 425 53.95 4.11 -1.99
CA GLY A 425 55.03 5.05 -1.66
C GLY A 425 54.99 5.43 -0.19
N LEU A 426 56.06 5.16 0.55
CA LEU A 426 56.23 5.55 1.94
C LEU A 426 57.25 6.68 2.06
N LEU A 427 56.80 7.84 2.53
CA LEU A 427 57.67 8.98 2.79
C LEU A 427 58.47 8.77 4.08
N PHE A 428 59.78 9.04 4.07
CA PHE A 428 60.64 9.03 5.26
C PHE A 428 61.59 10.24 5.30
N HIS A 429 62.09 10.55 6.50
CA HIS A 429 63.06 11.62 6.75
C HIS A 429 64.42 11.04 7.10
N PHE A 430 65.50 11.64 6.56
CA PHE A 430 66.87 11.20 6.78
C PHE A 430 67.67 12.25 7.56
N TYR A 431 68.39 11.81 8.60
CA TYR A 431 69.26 12.65 9.42
C TYR A 431 70.66 12.03 9.60
N ASN A 432 71.65 12.85 9.88
CA ASN A 432 73.02 12.38 10.14
C ASN A 432 73.28 12.07 11.62
N ASP A 433 72.37 12.45 12.51
CA ASP A 433 72.55 12.31 13.95
C ASP A 433 71.32 11.68 14.64
N ALA A 434 71.58 10.84 15.64
CA ALA A 434 70.55 10.05 16.33
C ALA A 434 69.68 10.89 17.26
N GLU A 435 70.17 12.04 17.72
CA GLU A 435 69.45 12.91 18.67
C GLU A 435 68.36 13.73 17.95
N ASN A 436 68.67 14.33 16.80
CA ASN A 436 67.68 14.95 15.92
C ASN A 436 66.72 13.91 15.37
N GLN A 437 67.17 12.70 15.05
CA GLN A 437 66.26 11.62 14.65
C GLN A 437 65.21 11.32 15.74
N ARG A 438 65.62 11.12 17.00
CA ARG A 438 64.68 10.88 18.11
C ARG A 438 63.70 12.04 18.25
N ARG A 439 64.19 13.28 18.28
CA ARG A 439 63.36 14.48 18.38
C ARG A 439 62.35 14.59 17.24
N MET A 440 62.76 14.33 16.01
CA MET A 440 61.90 14.43 14.83
C MET A 440 60.93 13.26 14.69
N SER A 441 61.27 12.07 15.22
CA SER A 441 60.36 10.93 15.30
C SER A 441 59.19 11.18 16.27
N GLU A 442 59.46 11.78 17.44
CA GLU A 442 58.43 12.15 18.41
C GLU A 442 57.50 13.23 17.87
N LEU A 443 58.06 14.24 17.18
CA LEU A 443 57.28 15.29 16.52
C LEU A 443 56.42 14.73 15.38
N SER A 444 56.96 13.80 14.58
CA SER A 444 56.20 13.15 13.49
C SER A 444 55.05 12.28 14.00
N ARG A 445 55.26 11.55 15.11
CA ARG A 445 54.18 10.76 15.74
C ARG A 445 53.06 11.65 16.26
N LYS A 446 53.40 12.72 16.99
CA LYS A 446 52.41 13.70 17.48
C LYS A 446 51.65 14.38 16.35
N ARG A 447 52.32 14.71 15.24
CA ARG A 447 51.69 15.24 14.03
C ARG A 447 50.62 14.28 13.49
N ASP A 448 50.96 12.99 13.34
CA ASP A 448 50.05 12.00 12.76
C ASP A 448 48.85 11.72 13.68
N GLU A 449 49.05 11.72 15.00
CA GLU A 449 47.98 11.61 16.00
C GLU A 449 47.00 12.80 15.95
N LEU A 450 47.54 14.03 15.87
CA LEU A 450 46.74 15.25 15.75
C LEU A 450 45.98 15.29 14.43
N LYS A 451 46.63 14.94 13.32
CA LYS A 451 46.00 14.87 11.98
C LYS A 451 44.80 13.93 11.97
N ASN A 452 44.98 12.70 12.46
CA ASN A 452 43.90 11.71 12.55
C ASN A 452 42.73 12.20 13.41
N SER A 453 43.01 12.93 14.49
CA SER A 453 41.99 13.48 15.38
C SER A 453 41.20 14.63 14.72
N ILE A 454 41.89 15.51 13.99
CA ILE A 454 41.28 16.59 13.21
C ILE A 454 40.40 16.03 12.09
N GLU A 455 40.91 15.06 11.31
CA GLU A 455 40.16 14.43 10.21
C GLU A 455 38.87 13.74 10.70
N LYS A 456 38.92 13.04 11.84
CA LYS A 456 37.72 12.44 12.46
C LYS A 456 36.67 13.50 12.82
N TYR A 457 37.10 14.63 13.37
CA TYR A 457 36.19 15.70 13.73
C TYR A 457 35.59 16.39 12.49
N ASP A 458 36.41 16.69 11.49
CA ASP A 458 35.96 17.30 10.23
C ASP A 458 34.97 16.38 9.50
N ALA A 459 35.20 15.06 9.51
CA ALA A 459 34.27 14.06 8.98
C ALA A 459 32.90 14.14 9.69
N MET A 460 32.88 14.17 11.02
CA MET A 460 31.65 14.33 11.80
C MET A 460 30.94 15.66 11.46
N CYS A 461 31.65 16.79 11.40
CA CYS A 461 31.07 18.07 10.97
C CYS A 461 30.48 18.02 9.57
N SER A 462 31.14 17.34 8.63
CA SER A 462 30.65 17.17 7.25
C SER A 462 29.33 16.41 7.20
N THR A 463 29.16 15.36 8.00
CA THR A 463 27.91 14.58 8.06
C THR A 463 26.76 15.42 8.60
N PHE A 464 27.03 16.24 9.61
CA PHE A 464 26.03 17.14 10.19
C PHE A 464 25.62 18.25 9.21
N HIS A 465 26.58 18.83 8.50
CA HIS A 465 26.30 19.82 7.45
C HIS A 465 25.42 19.23 6.33
N LYS A 466 25.70 17.97 5.91
CA LYS A 466 24.87 17.25 4.93
C LYS A 466 23.44 17.04 5.43
N LEU A 467 23.25 16.65 6.70
CA LEU A 467 21.93 16.50 7.31
C LEU A 467 21.15 17.83 7.28
N ARG A 468 21.79 18.92 7.72
CA ARG A 468 21.18 20.26 7.72
C ARG A 468 20.79 20.72 6.32
N GLN A 469 21.69 20.53 5.34
CA GLN A 469 21.42 20.85 3.94
C GLN A 469 20.23 20.04 3.40
N GLY A 470 20.14 18.75 3.73
CA GLY A 470 19.01 17.89 3.38
C GLY A 470 17.69 18.42 3.93
N LEU A 471 17.64 18.81 5.21
CA LEU A 471 16.45 19.42 5.83
C LEU A 471 16.07 20.76 5.16
N THR A 472 17.04 21.62 4.85
CA THR A 472 16.79 22.88 4.12
C THR A 472 16.20 22.63 2.73
N THR A 473 16.72 21.65 1.98
CA THR A 473 16.16 21.29 0.67
C THR A 473 14.74 20.74 0.79
N GLN A 474 14.45 19.93 1.81
CA GLN A 474 13.10 19.44 2.09
C GLN A 474 12.13 20.59 2.40
N LEU A 475 12.54 21.57 3.22
CA LEU A 475 11.71 22.76 3.51
C LEU A 475 11.37 23.56 2.25
N GLN A 476 12.35 23.75 1.36
CA GLN A 476 12.13 24.44 0.09
C GLN A 476 11.14 23.69 -0.81
N ASP A 477 11.24 22.37 -0.90
CA ASP A 477 10.32 21.55 -1.70
C ASP A 477 8.89 21.56 -1.11
N ILE A 478 8.76 21.44 0.21
CA ILE A 478 7.47 21.51 0.90
C ILE A 478 6.82 22.89 0.71
N THR A 479 7.60 23.97 0.79
CA THR A 479 7.13 25.35 0.56
C THR A 479 6.64 25.56 -0.88
N LYS A 480 7.34 25.00 -1.88
CA LYS A 480 6.88 25.02 -3.28
C LYS A 480 5.55 24.26 -3.46
N LYS A 481 5.39 23.12 -2.78
CA LYS A 481 4.15 22.34 -2.80
C LYS A 481 2.99 23.07 -2.10
N GLU A 482 3.26 23.70 -0.97
CA GLU A 482 2.29 24.52 -0.22
C GLU A 482 1.79 25.69 -1.07
N THR A 483 2.69 26.46 -1.69
CA THR A 483 2.35 27.60 -2.54
C THR A 483 1.53 27.17 -3.77
N THR A 484 1.88 26.04 -4.39
CA THR A 484 1.11 25.48 -5.51
C THR A 484 -0.32 25.13 -5.11
N LEU A 485 -0.50 24.44 -3.98
CA LEU A 485 -1.82 24.10 -3.46
C LEU A 485 -2.62 25.34 -3.05
N ARG A 486 -1.96 26.36 -2.54
CA ARG A 486 -2.61 27.63 -2.19
C ARG A 486 -3.15 28.35 -3.42
N ILE A 487 -2.44 28.30 -4.55
CA ILE A 487 -2.93 28.80 -5.84
C ILE A 487 -4.15 27.99 -6.30
N GLU A 488 -4.12 26.66 -6.14
CA GLU A 488 -5.23 25.77 -6.50
C GLU A 488 -6.49 26.02 -5.63
N LEU A 489 -6.30 26.25 -4.33
CA LEU A 489 -7.38 26.63 -3.41
C LEU A 489 -8.01 27.98 -3.79
N ARG A 490 -7.20 28.97 -4.17
CA ARG A 490 -7.71 30.26 -4.67
C ARG A 490 -8.52 30.11 -5.95
N LYS A 491 -8.08 29.26 -6.90
CA LYS A 491 -8.84 28.94 -8.12
C LYS A 491 -10.20 28.31 -7.82
N ASN A 492 -10.32 27.59 -6.72
CA ASN A 492 -11.55 26.95 -6.25
C ASN A 492 -12.35 27.83 -5.28
N ASN A 493 -12.16 29.16 -5.28
CA ASN A 493 -12.86 30.13 -4.42
C ASN A 493 -12.65 29.94 -2.91
N VAL A 494 -11.50 29.40 -2.50
CA VAL A 494 -11.09 29.32 -1.09
C VAL A 494 -9.89 30.24 -0.89
N GLU A 495 -10.12 31.40 -0.29
CA GLU A 495 -9.07 32.38 -0.07
C GLU A 495 -8.38 32.18 1.27
N ILE A 496 -7.09 31.81 1.23
CA ILE A 496 -6.23 31.70 2.41
C ILE A 496 -5.24 32.87 2.35
N ALA A 497 -5.42 33.86 3.24
CA ALA A 497 -4.68 35.13 3.23
C ALA A 497 -3.28 35.03 3.88
N CYS A 498 -3.08 34.12 4.84
CA CYS A 498 -1.81 33.83 5.50
C CYS A 498 -1.70 32.34 5.83
N PRO A 499 -0.51 31.79 6.13
CA PRO A 499 -0.41 30.44 6.66
C PRO A 499 -1.27 30.33 7.91
N LEU A 500 -2.36 29.58 7.81
CA LEU A 500 -3.28 29.35 8.92
C LEU A 500 -2.72 28.25 9.83
N PRO A 501 -2.88 28.38 11.16
CA PRO A 501 -2.67 27.28 12.09
C PRO A 501 -3.49 26.05 11.71
N SER A 502 -2.99 24.86 12.05
CA SER A 502 -3.69 23.59 11.81
C SER A 502 -5.12 23.56 12.40
N SER A 503 -5.34 24.25 13.53
CA SER A 503 -6.66 24.40 14.16
C SER A 503 -7.69 25.14 13.30
N ASP A 504 -7.24 26.14 12.53
CA ASP A 504 -8.10 27.00 11.73
C ASP A 504 -8.47 26.31 10.40
N ILE A 505 -7.53 25.52 9.86
CA ILE A 505 -7.79 24.63 8.72
C ILE A 505 -8.85 23.59 9.11
N ASP A 506 -8.73 23.01 10.31
CA ASP A 506 -9.71 22.05 10.83
C ASP A 506 -11.10 22.67 11.01
N LYS A 507 -11.17 23.93 11.43
CA LYS A 507 -12.43 24.67 11.50
C LYS A 507 -13.04 24.84 10.10
N LEU A 508 -12.25 25.24 9.12
CA LEU A 508 -12.71 25.43 7.74
C LEU A 508 -13.21 24.12 7.10
N ILE A 509 -12.52 23.01 7.34
CA ILE A 509 -12.94 21.67 6.90
C ILE A 509 -14.28 21.30 7.56
N ARG A 510 -14.44 21.53 8.87
CA ARG A 510 -15.70 21.27 9.57
C ARG A 510 -16.85 22.11 9.03
N ASP A 511 -16.63 23.39 8.80
CA ASP A 511 -17.66 24.31 8.30
C ASP A 511 -18.14 23.86 6.91
N LYS A 512 -17.21 23.58 5.98
CA LYS A 512 -17.54 23.08 4.63
C LYS A 512 -18.17 21.69 4.64
N THR A 513 -17.74 20.81 5.55
CA THR A 513 -18.35 19.48 5.72
C THR A 513 -19.79 19.60 6.20
N THR A 514 -20.07 20.57 7.09
CA THR A 514 -21.42 20.84 7.59
C THR A 514 -22.32 21.42 6.49
N GLU A 515 -21.77 22.31 5.65
CA GLU A 515 -22.45 22.82 4.46
C GLU A 515 -22.79 21.69 3.47
N ALA A 516 -21.82 20.84 3.15
CA ALA A 516 -22.03 19.68 2.28
C ALA A 516 -23.10 18.72 2.84
N ALA A 517 -23.07 18.43 4.15
CA ALA A 517 -24.07 17.61 4.82
C ALA A 517 -25.47 18.25 4.81
N THR A 518 -25.55 19.58 4.82
CA THR A 518 -26.81 20.31 4.70
C THR A 518 -27.41 20.16 3.31
N ILE A 519 -26.58 20.28 2.26
CA ILE A 519 -27.02 20.08 0.86
C ILE A 519 -27.46 18.63 0.62
N GLU A 520 -26.75 17.65 1.20
CA GLU A 520 -27.10 16.23 1.05
C GLU A 520 -28.46 15.86 1.66
N LYS A 521 -28.87 16.57 2.72
CA LYS A 521 -30.15 16.38 3.42
C LYS A 521 -31.35 17.03 2.72
N VAL A 522 -31.13 17.88 1.72
CA VAL A 522 -32.23 18.51 0.97
C VAL A 522 -33.05 17.42 0.27
N PRO A 523 -34.39 17.40 0.42
CA PRO A 523 -35.25 16.43 -0.25
C PRO A 523 -35.08 16.51 -1.76
N ARG A 524 -34.84 15.36 -2.39
CA ARG A 524 -34.65 15.24 -3.83
C ARG A 524 -35.29 13.96 -4.34
N ARG A 525 -35.65 13.95 -5.63
CA ARG A 525 -36.23 12.78 -6.29
C ARG A 525 -35.28 11.59 -6.17
N LYS A 526 -35.74 10.52 -5.52
CA LYS A 526 -35.01 9.26 -5.37
C LYS A 526 -35.67 8.18 -6.21
N CYS A 527 -34.86 7.25 -6.72
CA CYS A 527 -35.41 6.09 -7.43
C CYS A 527 -36.17 5.19 -6.45
N SER A 528 -37.43 4.87 -6.77
CA SER A 528 -38.30 4.05 -5.94
C SER A 528 -38.02 2.55 -6.05
N ILE A 529 -37.17 2.14 -6.99
CA ILE A 529 -36.78 0.75 -7.22
C ILE A 529 -35.82 0.31 -6.12
N ARG A 530 -36.12 -0.79 -5.44
CA ARG A 530 -35.25 -1.33 -4.38
C ARG A 530 -34.00 -1.94 -5.00
N ASN A 531 -32.81 -1.47 -4.60
CA ASN A 531 -31.55 -2.06 -5.04
C ASN A 531 -31.26 -3.39 -4.33
N ARG A 532 -31.47 -4.52 -5.03
CA ARG A 532 -31.34 -5.89 -4.47
C ARG A 532 -30.18 -6.70 -5.03
N PHE A 533 -29.54 -6.22 -6.09
CA PHE A 533 -28.50 -6.94 -6.81
C PHE A 533 -27.21 -6.13 -6.81
N GLY A 534 -26.13 -6.74 -6.34
CA GLY A 534 -24.80 -6.13 -6.30
C GLY A 534 -23.73 -7.20 -6.32
N GLY A 535 -22.55 -6.84 -6.83
CA GLY A 535 -21.42 -7.75 -7.00
C GLY A 535 -20.46 -7.25 -8.07
N PRO A 536 -19.27 -7.85 -8.20
CA PRO A 536 -18.27 -7.42 -9.18
C PRO A 536 -18.73 -7.60 -10.64
N ASP A 537 -19.56 -8.61 -10.90
CA ASP A 537 -20.07 -8.96 -12.24
C ASP A 537 -21.42 -8.31 -12.57
N VAL A 538 -22.00 -7.55 -11.63
CA VAL A 538 -23.30 -6.88 -11.79
C VAL A 538 -23.06 -5.37 -11.84
N LEU A 539 -23.42 -4.75 -12.97
CA LEU A 539 -23.30 -3.30 -13.13
C LEU A 539 -24.37 -2.56 -12.29
N GLY A 540 -25.59 -3.11 -12.25
CA GLY A 540 -26.70 -2.58 -11.45
C GLY A 540 -28.04 -2.65 -12.20
N MET A 541 -29.12 -2.22 -11.56
CA MET A 541 -30.42 -2.07 -12.23
C MET A 541 -30.50 -0.77 -13.03
N VAL A 542 -31.15 -0.80 -14.20
CA VAL A 542 -31.25 0.34 -15.13
C VAL A 542 -31.63 1.64 -14.42
N GLY A 543 -32.67 1.64 -13.57
CA GLY A 543 -33.12 2.82 -12.85
C GLY A 543 -32.10 3.47 -11.89
N HIS A 544 -31.05 2.75 -11.50
CA HIS A 544 -29.96 3.23 -10.63
C HIS A 544 -28.65 3.54 -11.39
N LEU A 545 -28.56 3.21 -12.68
CA LEU A 545 -27.35 3.41 -13.48
C LEU A 545 -27.20 4.84 -14.01
N ALA A 546 -28.29 5.61 -14.05
CA ALA A 546 -28.29 6.98 -14.53
C ALA A 546 -29.09 7.91 -13.62
N LEU A 547 -28.71 9.18 -13.65
CA LEU A 547 -29.36 10.28 -12.96
C LEU A 547 -29.86 11.28 -14.01
N ILE A 548 -31.00 11.93 -13.74
CA ILE A 548 -31.56 12.95 -14.63
C ILE A 548 -31.84 14.19 -13.80
N LEU A 549 -31.34 15.34 -14.24
CA LEU A 549 -31.50 16.61 -13.53
C LEU A 549 -32.93 17.16 -13.66
N ASP A 550 -33.47 17.23 -14.87
CA ASP A 550 -34.77 17.82 -15.15
C ASP A 550 -35.93 16.85 -14.85
N ASP A 551 -36.97 17.33 -14.16
CA ASP A 551 -38.09 16.49 -13.71
C ASP A 551 -39.06 16.13 -14.84
N ALA A 552 -39.26 17.02 -15.81
CA ALA A 552 -40.10 16.73 -16.97
C ALA A 552 -39.44 15.68 -17.87
N ALA A 553 -38.15 15.82 -18.15
CA ALA A 553 -37.33 14.83 -18.85
C ALA A 553 -37.31 13.49 -18.10
N ALA A 554 -37.09 13.51 -16.79
CA ALA A 554 -37.08 12.30 -15.98
C ALA A 554 -38.43 11.57 -16.04
N ARG A 555 -39.55 12.30 -15.96
CA ARG A 555 -40.90 11.73 -16.07
C ARG A 555 -41.07 10.98 -17.38
N VAL A 556 -40.74 11.60 -18.51
CA VAL A 556 -41.04 11.03 -19.84
C VAL A 556 -40.04 9.95 -20.27
N ILE A 557 -38.77 10.08 -19.90
CA ILE A 557 -37.74 9.07 -20.16
C ILE A 557 -37.97 7.84 -19.29
N SER A 558 -38.26 8.02 -17.99
CA SER A 558 -38.54 6.89 -17.09
C SER A 558 -39.82 6.16 -17.49
N TRP A 559 -40.84 6.89 -17.96
CA TRP A 559 -42.06 6.29 -18.53
C TRP A 559 -41.78 5.53 -19.84
N HIS A 560 -40.89 6.06 -20.68
CA HIS A 560 -40.49 5.37 -21.91
C HIS A 560 -39.80 4.04 -21.63
N LEU A 561 -38.91 4.03 -20.64
CA LEU A 561 -38.18 2.84 -20.17
C LEU A 561 -38.94 2.02 -19.13
N GLY A 562 -40.21 2.33 -18.83
CA GLY A 562 -40.90 1.82 -17.65
C GLY A 562 -40.92 0.29 -17.53
N GLY A 563 -40.90 -0.42 -18.65
CA GLY A 563 -40.83 -1.88 -18.69
C GLY A 563 -39.44 -2.49 -18.46
N ASP A 564 -38.38 -1.67 -18.56
CA ASP A 564 -36.97 -2.06 -18.48
C ASP A 564 -36.26 -1.45 -17.24
N MET A 565 -36.91 -0.54 -16.51
CA MET A 565 -36.32 0.18 -15.38
C MET A 565 -35.83 -0.73 -14.24
N ASP A 566 -36.45 -1.91 -14.06
CA ASP A 566 -36.05 -2.91 -13.09
C ASP A 566 -35.15 -4.02 -13.67
N CYS A 567 -34.75 -3.92 -14.94
CA CYS A 567 -33.81 -4.85 -15.56
C CYS A 567 -32.42 -4.75 -14.92
N VAL A 568 -31.83 -5.90 -14.61
CA VAL A 568 -30.49 -6.01 -14.01
C VAL A 568 -29.44 -6.17 -15.09
N ILE A 569 -28.48 -5.25 -15.12
CA ILE A 569 -27.38 -5.26 -16.06
C ILE A 569 -26.17 -5.97 -15.43
N THR A 570 -25.63 -6.94 -16.15
CA THR A 570 -24.45 -7.73 -15.78
C THR A 570 -23.36 -7.58 -16.83
N ARG A 571 -22.10 -7.83 -16.45
CA ARG A 571 -20.98 -7.76 -17.40
C ARG A 571 -20.97 -8.93 -18.38
N THR A 572 -21.31 -10.13 -17.88
CA THR A 572 -21.22 -11.38 -18.63
C THR A 572 -22.55 -12.09 -18.72
N THR A 573 -22.75 -12.84 -19.80
CA THR A 573 -23.94 -13.65 -20.03
C THR A 573 -24.10 -14.73 -18.96
N GLU A 574 -23.00 -15.25 -18.40
CA GLU A 574 -23.01 -16.22 -17.30
C GLU A 574 -23.63 -15.62 -16.02
N ALA A 575 -23.27 -14.39 -15.68
CA ALA A 575 -23.81 -13.68 -14.53
C ALA A 575 -25.31 -13.38 -14.70
N ALA A 576 -25.74 -12.94 -15.89
CA ALA A 576 -27.16 -12.79 -16.21
C ALA A 576 -27.93 -14.10 -16.04
N ARG A 577 -27.42 -15.20 -16.60
CA ARG A 577 -28.05 -16.53 -16.49
C ARG A 577 -28.14 -17.01 -15.04
N LYS A 578 -27.14 -16.70 -14.22
CA LYS A 578 -27.16 -17.00 -12.79
C LYS A 578 -28.34 -16.29 -12.12
N ILE A 579 -28.44 -14.96 -12.24
CA ILE A 579 -29.53 -14.17 -11.64
C ILE A 579 -30.90 -14.62 -12.17
N TYR A 580 -31.01 -14.92 -13.46
CA TYR A 580 -32.24 -15.45 -14.05
C TYR A 580 -32.68 -16.76 -13.39
N ARG A 581 -31.74 -17.70 -13.15
CA ARG A 581 -32.04 -18.96 -12.45
C ARG A 581 -32.40 -18.75 -10.99
N ASP A 582 -31.64 -17.92 -10.28
CA ASP A 582 -31.82 -17.67 -8.85
C ASP A 582 -33.19 -17.00 -8.56
N THR A 583 -33.65 -16.17 -9.49
CA THR A 583 -34.96 -15.50 -9.43
C THR A 583 -36.08 -16.30 -10.10
N ARG A 584 -35.81 -17.55 -10.54
CA ARG A 584 -36.76 -18.43 -11.24
C ARG A 584 -37.43 -17.77 -12.46
N GLY A 585 -36.67 -16.94 -13.17
CA GLY A 585 -37.12 -16.19 -14.34
C GLY A 585 -38.02 -14.99 -14.05
N GLY A 586 -38.23 -14.64 -12.77
CA GLY A 586 -39.05 -13.49 -12.38
C GLY A 586 -38.35 -12.14 -12.60
N GLN A 587 -37.02 -12.11 -12.68
CA GLN A 587 -36.23 -10.89 -12.85
C GLN A 587 -35.75 -10.75 -14.30
N GLN A 588 -35.97 -9.57 -14.90
CA GLN A 588 -35.37 -9.21 -16.17
C GLN A 588 -33.86 -8.99 -15.99
N VAL A 589 -33.07 -9.55 -16.90
CA VAL A 589 -31.61 -9.45 -16.90
C VAL A 589 -31.10 -9.16 -18.31
N MET A 590 -30.02 -8.39 -18.41
CA MET A 590 -29.30 -8.14 -19.65
C MET A 590 -27.79 -8.21 -19.40
N ALA A 591 -27.05 -8.81 -20.32
CA ALA A 591 -25.61 -8.94 -20.22
C ALA A 591 -24.92 -8.02 -21.23
N LEU A 592 -23.93 -7.24 -20.75
CA LEU A 592 -23.22 -6.24 -21.53
C LEU A 592 -22.50 -6.85 -22.74
N ASP A 593 -21.94 -8.06 -22.59
CA ASP A 593 -21.27 -8.82 -23.64
C ASP A 593 -22.19 -9.29 -24.79
N SER A 594 -23.52 -9.24 -24.58
CA SER A 594 -24.54 -9.61 -25.56
C SER A 594 -25.22 -8.41 -26.24
N ILE A 595 -24.85 -7.18 -25.86
CA ILE A 595 -25.47 -5.96 -26.39
C ILE A 595 -24.85 -5.61 -27.74
N TYR A 596 -25.67 -5.55 -28.77
CA TYR A 596 -25.30 -4.92 -30.03
C TYR A 596 -25.49 -3.40 -29.94
N VAL A 597 -24.39 -2.65 -30.13
CA VAL A 597 -24.42 -1.18 -30.22
C VAL A 597 -23.90 -0.76 -31.59
N PRO A 598 -24.70 -0.07 -32.42
CA PRO A 598 -24.21 0.48 -33.68
C PRO A 598 -23.02 1.40 -33.45
N SER A 599 -21.90 1.16 -34.13
CA SER A 599 -20.70 1.99 -34.01
C SER A 599 -20.88 3.33 -34.74
N GLY A 600 -20.80 4.44 -34.01
CA GLY A 600 -20.74 5.80 -34.55
C GLY A 600 -21.43 6.86 -33.68
N GLU A 601 -20.84 8.07 -33.60
CA GLU A 601 -21.54 9.25 -33.08
C GLU A 601 -22.66 9.62 -34.05
N SER A 602 -23.90 9.27 -33.71
CA SER A 602 -25.06 9.63 -34.51
C SER A 602 -25.42 11.09 -34.24
N SER A 603 -25.25 11.97 -35.23
CA SER A 603 -25.82 13.31 -35.19
C SER A 603 -27.35 13.27 -35.20
N LEU A 604 -28.00 14.35 -34.78
CA LEU A 604 -29.45 14.46 -34.88
C LEU A 604 -29.89 14.28 -36.34
N PRO A 605 -31.04 13.65 -36.62
CA PRO A 605 -31.45 13.28 -37.99
C PRO A 605 -31.51 14.44 -38.99
N HIS A 606 -31.73 15.68 -38.54
CA HIS A 606 -31.77 16.87 -39.38
C HIS A 606 -30.37 17.45 -39.68
N ILE A 607 -29.30 16.89 -39.10
CA ILE A 607 -27.91 17.30 -39.30
C ILE A 607 -27.17 16.19 -40.04
N ARG A 608 -26.69 16.49 -41.25
CA ARG A 608 -25.91 15.56 -42.08
C ARG A 608 -24.62 16.26 -42.52
N ASN A 609 -23.48 15.60 -42.34
CA ASN A 609 -22.16 16.17 -42.65
C ASN A 609 -21.91 17.56 -42.03
N ARG A 610 -22.38 17.78 -40.79
CA ARG A 610 -22.33 19.09 -40.08
C ARG A 610 -23.15 20.22 -40.72
N HIS A 611 -23.99 19.92 -41.71
CA HIS A 611 -24.96 20.86 -42.28
C HIS A 611 -26.38 20.52 -41.84
N THR A 612 -27.11 21.56 -41.45
CA THR A 612 -28.52 21.48 -41.05
C THR A 612 -29.41 21.42 -42.30
N LEU A 613 -30.18 20.35 -42.47
CA LEU A 613 -31.06 20.13 -43.62
C LEU A 613 -32.30 21.03 -43.59
N PHE A 614 -32.82 21.29 -42.39
CA PHE A 614 -33.91 22.23 -42.14
C PHE A 614 -33.85 22.69 -40.68
N ASN A 615 -34.44 23.85 -40.40
CA ASN A 615 -34.52 24.37 -39.03
C ASN A 615 -35.69 23.71 -38.29
N SER A 616 -35.42 23.11 -37.13
CA SER A 616 -36.47 22.58 -36.25
C SER A 616 -37.23 23.73 -35.58
N THR A 617 -38.57 23.61 -35.48
CA THR A 617 -39.41 24.60 -34.79
C THR A 617 -39.33 24.51 -33.26
N GLY A 618 -38.75 23.44 -32.72
CA GLY A 618 -38.40 23.27 -31.30
C GLY A 618 -36.95 22.80 -31.13
N ASN A 619 -36.60 22.38 -29.91
CA ASN A 619 -35.25 21.96 -29.53
C ASN A 619 -35.09 20.43 -29.45
N PRO A 620 -34.73 19.74 -30.55
CA PRO A 620 -34.48 18.31 -30.52
C PRO A 620 -33.18 17.98 -29.78
N ILE A 621 -33.27 17.17 -28.72
CA ILE A 621 -32.11 16.64 -27.97
C ILE A 621 -32.22 15.12 -27.91
N PHE A 622 -31.13 14.35 -27.97
CA PHE A 622 -31.24 12.92 -27.72
C PHE A 622 -31.52 12.65 -26.23
N ALA A 623 -32.48 11.78 -25.93
CA ALA A 623 -32.84 11.46 -24.55
C ALA A 623 -31.65 10.92 -23.72
N ARG A 624 -30.71 10.22 -24.37
CA ARG A 624 -29.50 9.69 -23.73
C ARG A 624 -28.51 10.78 -23.29
N ASP A 625 -28.51 11.95 -23.93
CA ASP A 625 -27.57 13.05 -23.63
C ASP A 625 -27.94 13.77 -22.32
N LEU A 626 -29.15 13.54 -21.80
CA LEU A 626 -29.62 14.07 -20.53
C LEU A 626 -29.31 13.16 -19.33
N LEU A 627 -28.76 11.97 -19.58
CA LEU A 627 -28.40 11.01 -18.56
C LEU A 627 -27.02 11.34 -17.97
N ILE A 628 -26.91 11.34 -16.66
CA ILE A 628 -25.67 11.52 -15.91
C ILE A 628 -25.30 10.18 -15.27
N TYR A 629 -24.15 9.62 -15.64
CA TYR A 629 -23.68 8.33 -15.12
C TYR A 629 -22.76 8.52 -13.91
N PRO A 630 -23.14 8.09 -12.69
CA PRO A 630 -22.32 8.25 -11.49
C PRO A 630 -21.15 7.25 -11.43
N ARG A 631 -21.25 6.12 -12.16
CA ARG A 631 -20.24 5.05 -12.19
C ARG A 631 -20.13 4.49 -13.60
N GLU A 632 -18.93 4.06 -13.99
CA GLU A 632 -18.64 3.32 -15.23
C GLU A 632 -19.28 3.89 -16.50
N HIS A 633 -18.90 5.12 -16.84
CA HIS A 633 -19.48 5.90 -17.93
C HIS A 633 -19.60 5.14 -19.25
N GLN A 634 -18.55 4.41 -19.67
CA GLN A 634 -18.52 3.67 -20.93
C GLN A 634 -19.55 2.53 -20.96
N SER A 635 -19.62 1.73 -19.90
CA SER A 635 -20.57 0.61 -19.79
C SER A 635 -22.02 1.11 -19.76
N CYS A 636 -22.28 2.15 -18.95
CA CYS A 636 -23.61 2.75 -18.85
C CYS A 636 -24.06 3.38 -20.18
N ASP A 637 -23.16 4.07 -20.88
CA ASP A 637 -23.45 4.65 -22.20
C ASP A 637 -23.86 3.58 -23.23
N LEU A 638 -23.17 2.44 -23.28
CA LEU A 638 -23.55 1.31 -24.15
C LEU A 638 -24.96 0.77 -23.84
N VAL A 639 -25.27 0.62 -22.55
CA VAL A 639 -26.56 0.15 -22.07
C VAL A 639 -27.68 1.09 -22.51
N PHE A 640 -27.53 2.40 -22.24
CA PHE A 640 -28.58 3.37 -22.58
C PHE A 640 -28.66 3.66 -24.08
N LYS A 641 -27.58 3.50 -24.85
CA LYS A 641 -27.64 3.49 -26.32
C LYS A 641 -28.50 2.33 -26.84
N ASN A 642 -28.50 1.18 -26.18
CA ASN A 642 -29.37 0.07 -26.56
C ASN A 642 -30.83 0.32 -26.19
N PHE A 643 -31.10 0.75 -24.95
CA PHE A 643 -32.47 0.99 -24.46
C PHE A 643 -33.17 2.20 -25.09
N LEU A 644 -32.49 3.35 -25.16
CA LEU A 644 -33.08 4.58 -25.70
C LEU A 644 -32.88 4.73 -27.20
N GLY A 645 -31.90 4.04 -27.79
CA GLY A 645 -31.57 4.18 -29.21
C GLY A 645 -31.37 5.64 -29.59
N ASN A 646 -32.02 6.05 -30.70
CA ASN A 646 -32.04 7.41 -31.21
C ASN A 646 -33.28 8.21 -30.78
N THR A 647 -33.88 7.87 -29.63
CA THR A 647 -35.06 8.60 -29.11
C THR A 647 -34.72 10.07 -28.86
N ILE A 648 -35.59 10.95 -29.35
CA ILE A 648 -35.44 12.41 -29.27
C ILE A 648 -36.41 12.96 -28.24
N LEU A 649 -35.95 13.92 -27.43
CA LEU A 649 -36.77 14.77 -26.59
C LEU A 649 -37.02 16.11 -27.30
N MET A 650 -38.25 16.61 -27.20
CA MET A 650 -38.73 17.84 -27.81
C MET A 650 -39.55 18.64 -26.79
N ASP A 651 -39.74 19.93 -27.03
CA ASP A 651 -40.48 20.81 -26.12
C ASP A 651 -41.96 20.40 -26.02
N ASP A 652 -42.67 20.40 -27.15
CA ASP A 652 -44.12 20.21 -27.23
C ASP A 652 -44.56 19.32 -28.41
N LEU A 653 -45.85 18.95 -28.44
CA LEU A 653 -46.42 18.05 -29.46
C LEU A 653 -46.45 18.66 -30.87
N ASN A 654 -46.68 19.96 -31.00
CA ASN A 654 -46.70 20.63 -32.31
C ASN A 654 -45.30 20.64 -32.91
N SER A 655 -44.29 20.98 -32.10
CA SER A 655 -42.89 20.92 -32.50
C SER A 655 -42.45 19.50 -32.89
N ALA A 656 -42.87 18.48 -32.14
CA ALA A 656 -42.55 17.08 -32.43
C ALA A 656 -43.17 16.58 -33.76
N THR A 657 -44.44 16.90 -34.00
CA THR A 657 -45.15 16.50 -35.23
C THR A 657 -44.62 17.25 -36.46
N ASN A 658 -44.31 18.53 -36.33
CA ASN A 658 -43.68 19.33 -37.38
C ASN A 658 -42.28 18.82 -37.72
N TYR A 659 -41.46 18.53 -36.70
CA TYR A 659 -40.12 17.98 -36.89
C TYR A 659 -40.15 16.62 -37.60
N ARG A 660 -41.08 15.74 -37.21
CA ARG A 660 -41.29 14.47 -37.90
C ARG A 660 -41.65 14.66 -39.38
N ARG A 661 -42.60 15.55 -39.68
CA ARG A 661 -43.03 15.83 -41.05
C ARG A 661 -41.84 16.27 -41.91
N ALA A 662 -41.04 17.21 -41.43
CA ALA A 662 -39.85 17.68 -42.13
C ALA A 662 -38.81 16.56 -42.38
N LEU A 663 -38.60 15.65 -41.42
CA LEU A 663 -37.72 14.50 -41.63
C LEU A 663 -38.22 13.56 -42.73
N VAL A 664 -39.52 13.26 -42.74
CA VAL A 664 -40.12 12.36 -43.73
C VAL A 664 -40.12 12.99 -45.13
N GLU A 665 -40.38 14.30 -45.24
CA GLU A 665 -40.28 15.05 -46.50
C GLU A 665 -38.86 15.00 -47.09
N ASN A 666 -37.84 14.95 -46.24
CA ASN A 666 -36.43 14.79 -46.64
C ASN A 666 -36.00 13.32 -46.84
N GLY A 667 -36.92 12.35 -46.76
CA GLY A 667 -36.64 10.93 -46.93
C GLY A 667 -35.85 10.28 -45.79
N ILE A 668 -35.87 10.88 -44.59
CA ILE A 668 -35.08 10.43 -43.43
C ILE A 668 -35.97 9.66 -42.45
N HIS A 669 -35.47 8.53 -41.94
CA HIS A 669 -36.18 7.78 -40.91
C HIS A 669 -36.25 8.58 -39.60
N CYS A 670 -37.47 8.83 -39.12
CA CYS A 670 -37.71 9.56 -37.88
C CYS A 670 -37.84 8.59 -36.68
N PRO A 671 -36.94 8.69 -35.67
CA PRO A 671 -37.03 7.88 -34.45
C PRO A 671 -38.25 8.30 -33.60
N THR A 672 -38.47 7.59 -32.49
CA THR A 672 -39.49 8.00 -31.51
C THR A 672 -39.13 9.36 -30.90
N ILE A 673 -40.13 10.24 -30.79
CA ILE A 673 -40.00 11.55 -30.16
C ILE A 673 -40.85 11.56 -28.89
N LEU A 674 -40.27 12.01 -27.79
CA LEU A 674 -40.92 12.29 -26.51
C LEU A 674 -41.00 13.81 -26.33
N THR A 675 -42.11 14.32 -25.81
CA THR A 675 -42.24 15.75 -25.49
C THR A 675 -42.13 15.99 -23.99
N LEU A 676 -41.65 17.15 -23.56
CA LEU A 676 -41.59 17.51 -22.13
C LEU A 676 -43.00 17.59 -21.50
N GLU A 677 -44.01 17.93 -22.30
CA GLU A 677 -45.43 17.89 -21.92
C GLU A 677 -45.94 16.46 -21.65
N GLY A 678 -45.23 15.44 -22.12
CA GLY A 678 -45.51 14.03 -21.83
C GLY A 678 -46.23 13.28 -22.94
N ASP A 679 -46.07 13.69 -24.19
CA ASP A 679 -46.61 13.00 -25.36
C ASP A 679 -45.53 12.17 -26.06
N ARG A 680 -45.91 11.01 -26.59
CA ARG A 680 -45.04 10.15 -27.40
C ARG A 680 -45.51 10.13 -28.83
N VAL A 681 -44.65 10.58 -29.74
CA VAL A 681 -44.79 10.38 -31.18
C VAL A 681 -43.91 9.19 -31.56
N SER A 682 -44.52 8.03 -31.81
CA SER A 682 -43.78 6.82 -32.18
C SER A 682 -43.02 6.98 -33.49
N ALA A 683 -41.99 6.16 -33.72
CA ALA A 683 -41.27 6.12 -35.01
C ALA A 683 -42.17 5.83 -36.23
N ARG A 684 -43.38 5.26 -36.01
CA ARG A 684 -44.41 5.06 -37.06
C ARG A 684 -45.34 6.27 -37.25
N GLY A 685 -45.18 7.32 -36.46
CA GLY A 685 -45.98 8.55 -36.52
C GLY A 685 -47.28 8.53 -35.73
N LYS A 686 -47.52 7.47 -34.94
CA LYS A 686 -48.68 7.41 -34.03
C LYS A 686 -48.44 8.30 -32.81
N PHE A 687 -49.41 9.13 -32.46
CA PHE A 687 -49.48 9.93 -31.23
C PHE A 687 -50.94 10.00 -30.75
N GLY A 688 -51.16 10.31 -29.47
CA GLY A 688 -52.50 10.35 -28.84
C GLY A 688 -52.97 9.02 -28.24
N GLY A 689 -53.93 9.09 -27.31
CA GLY A 689 -54.43 7.95 -26.53
C GLY A 689 -53.63 7.69 -25.24
N ALA A 690 -54.24 6.95 -24.30
CA ALA A 690 -53.69 6.76 -22.94
C ALA A 690 -52.28 6.13 -22.93
N GLN A 691 -51.96 5.28 -23.91
CA GLN A 691 -50.63 4.64 -24.03
C GLN A 691 -49.53 5.57 -24.57
N ASN A 692 -49.89 6.73 -25.15
CA ASN A 692 -48.94 7.72 -25.67
C ASN A 692 -48.88 8.99 -24.82
N LYS A 693 -49.49 8.97 -23.63
CA LYS A 693 -49.41 10.06 -22.64
C LYS A 693 -48.72 9.57 -21.37
N ALA A 694 -47.69 10.29 -20.94
CA ALA A 694 -46.96 10.01 -19.72
C ALA A 694 -47.82 10.31 -18.48
N PRO A 695 -47.98 9.35 -17.55
CA PRO A 695 -48.63 9.59 -16.27
C PRO A 695 -47.94 10.69 -15.43
N PRO A 696 -48.60 11.22 -14.39
CA PRO A 696 -47.95 12.05 -13.37
C PRO A 696 -46.75 11.33 -12.73
N ILE A 697 -45.73 12.10 -12.37
CA ILE A 697 -44.43 11.58 -11.95
C ILE A 697 -44.51 10.72 -10.68
N GLU A 698 -45.47 10.99 -9.80
CA GLU A 698 -45.69 10.29 -8.53
C GLU A 698 -46.16 8.85 -8.71
N LYS A 699 -46.74 8.54 -9.88
CA LYS A 699 -47.21 7.18 -10.23
C LYS A 699 -46.14 6.36 -10.94
N LEU A 700 -44.98 6.94 -11.23
CA LEU A 700 -43.93 6.31 -12.01
C LEU A 700 -42.74 5.89 -11.14
N ARG A 701 -42.05 4.85 -11.61
CA ARG A 701 -40.68 4.55 -11.16
C ARG A 701 -39.77 5.47 -11.96
N VAL A 702 -39.10 6.38 -11.27
CA VAL A 702 -38.31 7.44 -11.91
C VAL A 702 -36.83 7.28 -11.61
N PHE A 703 -35.98 7.78 -12.52
CA PHE A 703 -34.55 7.96 -12.26
C PHE A 703 -34.34 8.85 -11.02
N GLU A 704 -33.13 8.84 -10.45
CA GLU A 704 -32.77 9.73 -9.35
C GLU A 704 -32.29 11.10 -9.87
N ALA A 705 -32.50 12.16 -9.08
CA ALA A 705 -31.92 13.47 -9.35
C ALA A 705 -30.49 13.56 -8.77
N PRO A 706 -29.50 14.05 -9.53
CA PRO A 706 -28.12 14.18 -9.07
C PRO A 706 -28.01 15.18 -7.93
N LEU A 707 -26.90 15.10 -7.18
CA LEU A 707 -26.55 16.14 -6.22
C LEU A 707 -26.25 17.47 -6.95
N PRO A 708 -26.59 18.62 -6.34
CA PRO A 708 -26.27 19.92 -6.92
C PRO A 708 -24.79 20.07 -7.22
N LYS A 709 -24.44 20.77 -8.31
CA LYS A 709 -23.04 21.03 -8.68
C LYS A 709 -22.23 21.66 -7.54
N SER A 710 -22.86 22.51 -6.72
CA SER A 710 -22.26 23.12 -5.53
C SER A 710 -21.75 22.09 -4.51
N TYR A 711 -22.42 20.94 -4.36
CA TYR A 711 -21.95 19.86 -3.47
C TYR A 711 -20.62 19.27 -3.95
N ASN A 712 -20.49 19.02 -5.25
CA ASN A 712 -19.26 18.47 -5.82
C ASN A 712 -18.11 19.47 -5.68
N THR A 713 -18.36 20.75 -5.95
CA THR A 713 -17.37 21.82 -5.72
C THR A 713 -16.96 21.90 -4.24
N LEU A 714 -17.90 21.76 -3.31
CA LEU A 714 -17.60 21.70 -1.87
C LEU A 714 -16.74 20.49 -1.49
N LYS A 715 -17.02 19.32 -2.07
CA LYS A 715 -16.21 18.11 -1.86
C LYS A 715 -14.77 18.29 -2.38
N GLU A 716 -14.61 18.84 -3.58
CA GLU A 716 -13.29 19.17 -4.13
C GLU A 716 -12.53 20.16 -3.24
N GLN A 717 -13.21 21.18 -2.70
CA GLN A 717 -12.62 22.11 -1.75
C GLN A 717 -12.18 21.43 -0.45
N ILE A 718 -12.98 20.51 0.09
CA ILE A 718 -12.64 19.74 1.30
C ILE A 718 -11.39 18.88 1.03
N ASP A 719 -11.35 18.16 -0.08
CA ASP A 719 -10.21 17.31 -0.46
C ASP A 719 -8.91 18.12 -0.62
N LEU A 720 -8.99 19.32 -1.21
CA LEU A 720 -7.86 20.24 -1.33
C LEU A 720 -7.39 20.77 0.03
N LEU A 721 -8.32 21.06 0.95
CA LEU A 721 -7.99 21.50 2.31
C LEU A 721 -7.33 20.40 3.13
N ASP A 722 -7.75 19.14 3.00
CA ASP A 722 -7.10 17.99 3.65
C ASP A 722 -5.67 17.76 3.14
N LYS A 723 -5.45 17.91 1.82
CA LYS A 723 -4.10 17.89 1.23
C LYS A 723 -3.23 19.01 1.77
N TYR A 724 -3.78 20.23 1.85
CA TYR A 724 -3.10 21.40 2.41
C TYR A 724 -2.73 21.18 3.89
N LYS A 725 -3.65 20.67 4.71
CA LYS A 725 -3.40 20.30 6.12
C LYS A 725 -2.24 19.32 6.25
N THR A 726 -2.24 18.26 5.43
CA THR A 726 -1.20 17.23 5.48
C THR A 726 0.19 17.81 5.18
N ILE A 727 0.28 18.74 4.22
CA ILE A 727 1.54 19.40 3.87
C ILE A 727 1.97 20.37 4.97
N ARG A 728 1.05 21.09 5.60
CA ARG A 728 1.33 21.97 6.74
C ARG A 728 1.90 21.21 7.94
N LEU A 729 1.30 20.06 8.31
CA LEU A 729 1.81 19.22 9.39
C LEU A 729 3.23 18.69 9.10
N LYS A 730 3.50 18.32 7.84
CA LYS A 730 4.85 17.93 7.42
C LYS A 730 5.83 19.10 7.48
N MET A 731 5.40 20.30 7.09
CA MET A 731 6.21 21.51 7.18
C MET A 731 6.60 21.82 8.62
N GLU A 732 5.63 21.81 9.54
CA GLU A 732 5.85 22.06 10.97
C GLU A 732 6.83 21.04 11.59
N GLN A 733 6.73 19.76 11.22
CA GLN A 733 7.66 18.73 11.68
C GLN A 733 9.09 18.98 11.16
N VAL A 734 9.25 19.25 9.86
CA VAL A 734 10.58 19.49 9.28
C VAL A 734 11.18 20.80 9.80
N GLU A 735 10.38 21.83 10.04
CA GLU A 735 10.82 23.08 10.68
C GLU A 735 11.31 22.83 12.10
N LYS A 736 10.61 21.99 12.87
CA LYS A 736 11.04 21.58 14.21
C LYS A 736 12.38 20.83 14.15
N ASP A 737 12.51 19.83 13.29
CA ASP A 737 13.75 19.05 13.12
C ASP A 737 14.91 19.95 12.66
N HIS A 738 14.63 20.92 11.79
CA HIS A 738 15.62 21.90 11.33
C HIS A 738 16.09 22.83 12.47
N ASN A 739 15.15 23.32 13.29
CA ASN A 739 15.46 24.14 14.45
C ASN A 739 16.24 23.34 15.51
N GLU A 740 15.86 22.09 15.78
CA GLU A 740 16.62 21.20 16.67
C GLU A 740 18.06 20.99 16.16
N CYS A 741 18.24 20.80 14.85
CA CYS A 741 19.56 20.72 14.23
C CYS A 741 20.38 22.01 14.41
N ILE A 742 19.77 23.19 14.29
CA ILE A 742 20.45 24.48 14.53
C ILE A 742 20.82 24.64 16.01
N MET A 743 19.94 24.23 16.92
CA MET A 743 20.19 24.29 18.36
C MET A 743 21.32 23.37 18.78
N GLU A 744 21.40 22.17 18.20
CA GLU A 744 22.50 21.23 18.45
C GLU A 744 23.83 21.77 17.92
N GLU A 745 23.83 22.47 16.78
CA GLU A 745 25.03 23.12 16.23
C GLU A 745 25.61 24.19 17.17
N ASN A 746 24.72 24.97 17.80
CA ASN A 746 25.07 26.04 18.73
C ASN A 746 25.19 25.58 20.19
N SER A 747 25.10 24.27 20.45
CA SER A 747 25.21 23.73 21.80
C SER A 747 26.59 24.01 22.40
N HIS A 748 26.62 24.23 23.72
CA HIS A 748 27.86 24.56 24.45
C HIS A 748 28.94 23.50 24.24
N GLU A 749 28.55 22.22 24.23
CA GLU A 749 29.47 21.10 24.02
C GLU A 749 30.10 21.09 22.62
N ARG A 750 29.33 21.37 21.56
CA ARG A 750 29.85 21.49 20.18
C ARG A 750 30.75 22.70 20.01
N LEU A 751 30.41 23.82 20.66
CA LEU A 751 31.26 25.02 20.65
C LEU A 751 32.62 24.74 21.31
N GLN A 752 32.63 24.08 22.47
CA GLN A 752 33.85 23.68 23.16
C GLN A 752 34.69 22.69 22.34
N ARG A 753 34.07 21.70 21.70
CA ARG A 753 34.80 20.77 20.81
C ARG A 753 35.41 21.49 19.61
N ARG A 754 34.71 22.48 19.04
CA ARG A 754 35.24 23.32 17.95
C ARG A 754 36.48 24.10 18.40
N GLN A 755 36.44 24.69 19.60
CA GLN A 755 37.60 25.40 20.17
C GLN A 755 38.80 24.46 20.37
N LYS A 756 38.57 23.27 20.94
CA LYS A 756 39.63 22.26 21.12
C LYS A 756 40.25 21.82 19.80
N VAL A 757 39.45 21.68 18.74
CA VAL A 757 39.95 21.32 17.40
C VAL A 757 40.76 22.46 16.78
N GLU A 758 40.37 23.70 17.02
CA GLU A 758 41.13 24.87 16.57
C GLU A 758 42.47 24.99 17.30
N GLU A 759 42.52 24.64 18.59
CA GLU A 759 43.77 24.50 19.35
C GLU A 759 44.64 23.36 18.79
N MET A 760 44.06 22.18 18.53
CA MET A 760 44.76 21.07 17.88
C MET A 760 45.31 21.44 16.49
N LYS A 761 44.58 22.26 15.71
CA LYS A 761 45.06 22.78 14.41
C LYS A 761 46.26 23.71 14.57
N LYS A 762 46.26 24.60 15.56
CA LYS A 762 47.42 25.45 15.86
C LYS A 762 48.63 24.65 16.33
N GLU A 763 48.41 23.63 17.17
CA GLU A 763 49.48 22.70 17.58
C GLU A 763 50.03 21.91 16.39
N PHE A 764 49.15 21.48 15.48
CA PHE A 764 49.54 20.81 14.24
C PHE A 764 50.41 21.73 13.36
N GLU A 765 50.02 22.99 13.14
CA GLU A 765 50.79 23.98 12.38
C GLU A 765 52.15 24.28 13.02
N GLU A 766 52.21 24.38 14.35
CA GLU A 766 53.46 24.58 15.08
C GLU A 766 54.41 23.38 14.91
N ILE A 767 53.89 22.16 15.01
CA ILE A 767 54.67 20.93 14.79
C ILE A 767 55.15 20.85 13.34
N GLU A 768 54.33 21.19 12.35
CA GLU A 768 54.77 21.27 10.95
C GLU A 768 55.88 22.32 10.74
N ARG A 769 55.77 23.47 11.40
CA ARG A 769 56.80 24.52 11.35
C ARG A 769 58.12 24.06 11.99
N GLN A 770 58.06 23.35 13.11
CA GLN A 770 59.23 22.75 13.75
C GLN A 770 59.85 21.64 12.89
N LEU A 771 59.04 20.86 12.19
CA LEU A 771 59.51 19.87 11.23
C LEU A 771 60.21 20.51 10.02
N SER A 772 59.83 21.74 9.66
CA SER A 772 60.34 22.48 8.50
C SER A 772 61.59 23.33 8.77
N SER A 773 61.81 23.79 10.01
CA SER A 773 62.86 24.75 10.37
C SER A 773 64.26 24.15 10.53
N VAL A 774 64.38 22.81 10.60
CA VAL A 774 65.67 22.10 10.72
C VAL A 774 66.52 22.16 9.43
N ARG A 775 65.99 22.73 8.34
CA ARG A 775 66.69 22.97 7.06
C ARG A 775 67.94 23.85 7.16
N THR A 776 68.19 24.55 8.27
CA THR A 776 69.31 25.49 8.39
C THR A 776 70.11 25.33 9.70
N GLY A 777 70.82 24.22 9.85
CA GLY A 777 71.92 24.12 10.82
C GLY A 777 73.20 24.76 10.27
N LYS A 778 73.46 26.02 10.63
CA LYS A 778 74.73 26.74 10.35
C LYS A 778 75.94 25.98 10.90
N ARG A 779 76.99 25.82 10.09
CA ARG A 779 78.37 25.57 10.59
C ARG A 779 78.75 26.68 11.56
N GLY A 780 79.16 26.34 12.78
CA GLY A 780 79.84 27.29 13.66
C GLY A 780 81.29 27.48 13.20
N PRO A 781 81.83 28.71 13.15
CA PRO A 781 83.26 28.92 13.06
C PRO A 781 83.90 29.02 14.45
N GLU A 782 85.17 28.65 14.48
CA GLU A 782 86.10 28.62 15.61
C GLU A 782 86.39 30.02 16.21
N ASN A 783 86.88 29.99 17.44
CA ASN A 783 87.40 31.08 18.27
C ASN A 783 88.23 32.14 17.53
N THR A 784 88.04 33.42 17.91
CA THR A 784 89.05 34.35 18.52
C THR A 784 88.62 35.82 18.36
N GLY A 785 88.91 36.65 19.37
CA GLY A 785 89.11 38.10 19.18
C GLY A 785 88.12 39.04 19.87
N GLU A 786 88.69 39.92 20.71
CA GLU A 786 88.13 40.98 21.56
C GLU A 786 87.30 42.10 20.86
N PRO A 787 86.62 42.97 21.65
CA PRO A 787 85.50 43.80 21.20
C PRO A 787 85.91 45.24 20.84
N SER A 788 85.14 45.87 19.95
CA SER A 788 85.04 47.34 19.88
C SER A 788 83.87 47.80 19.00
N GLY A 789 83.21 48.89 19.44
CA GLY A 789 82.67 49.88 18.50
C GLY A 789 81.15 50.02 18.37
N MET A 790 80.56 50.71 19.34
CA MET A 790 79.63 51.84 19.18
C MET A 790 78.68 51.98 17.96
N GLN A 791 77.43 52.34 18.33
CA GLN A 791 76.61 53.44 17.80
C GLN A 791 75.40 53.17 16.87
N THR A 792 74.23 53.20 17.53
CA THR A 792 73.07 54.11 17.34
C THR A 792 72.17 54.08 16.09
N LYS A 793 70.86 53.91 16.37
CA LYS A 793 69.67 54.76 16.01
C LYS A 793 69.60 55.28 14.55
N ARG A 794 68.49 55.21 13.81
CA ARG A 794 67.04 55.31 14.12
C ARG A 794 66.25 55.12 12.78
N PRO A 795 64.91 54.97 12.81
CA PRO A 795 64.07 54.46 11.73
C PRO A 795 63.50 55.56 10.82
N ARG A 796 62.90 55.18 9.68
CA ARG A 796 62.04 56.07 8.87
C ARG A 796 60.66 55.49 8.64
N GLN A 797 59.70 56.41 8.75
CA GLN A 797 58.25 56.27 8.75
C GLN A 797 57.65 55.85 7.41
N ASN A 798 56.47 55.24 7.57
CA ASN A 798 55.37 55.10 6.62
C ASN A 798 54.99 56.38 5.86
N SER A 799 54.54 56.21 4.63
CA SER A 799 53.45 57.01 4.05
C SER A 799 52.51 56.12 3.23
N ARG A 800 51.22 56.23 3.55
CA ARG A 800 50.05 55.69 2.83
C ARG A 800 49.64 56.66 1.73
N SER A 801 49.16 56.10 0.61
CA SER A 801 48.05 56.61 -0.22
C SER A 801 47.66 55.47 -1.16
N SER A 802 46.52 54.77 -1.04
CA SER A 802 45.12 55.19 -1.29
C SER A 802 44.87 55.61 -2.74
N LEU A 803 44.27 54.72 -3.56
CA LEU A 803 43.25 55.01 -4.60
C LEU A 803 42.93 53.66 -5.31
N ASN A 804 41.84 52.98 -4.95
CA ASN A 804 40.46 53.07 -5.47
C ASN A 804 40.26 52.53 -6.91
N LYS A 805 39.39 51.50 -6.97
CA LYS A 805 38.40 51.13 -8.00
C LYS A 805 38.90 50.76 -9.40
N TYR A 806 38.76 49.48 -9.75
CA TYR A 806 37.51 48.92 -10.31
C TYR A 806 37.24 47.54 -9.75
#